data_AF-A0A7W1YXG8-F1
#
_entry.id   AF-A0A7W1YXG8-F1
#
_cell.length_a   1.000
_cell.length_b   1.000
_cell.length_c   1.000
_cell.angle_alpha   90.00
_cell.angle_beta   90.00
_cell.angle_gamma   90.00
#
_symmetry.space_group_name_H-M   'P 1'
#
loop_
_entity.id
_entity.type
_entity.pdbx_description
1 polymer ?
#
loop_
_entity_poly.entity_id
_entity_poly.type
_entity_poly.pdbx_seq_one_letter_code
_entity_poly.pdbx_strand_id
1 'polypeptide(L)'
;MKYLQSLFLTSLVVLFVFAQTYPARAALTLTPERTGHAATRLTSGQVLITGGVNESSTLTSALLYDPASKKLTATGSMTSARANHTSTLLPDGKVLIAGGEQGDAVLKTAELYDPATGVFTAVTQAMHKARTQHTATLLPDGKVLLDGGGGADLFDPVTQKFTATTGVPINRRSHAAVLLPDNTVLITGGYVNTVASTAAEIYNPATQSFTTLPKGLLIARANHTMTLLPDGTVLIAGGFSGTSPHDEVELYNPTSQAFTLTGSMLYHRSNHRAILLADGRVIVIGGITLESGFLAVDEVYDPTARSWSADGQLRENRAGHTATQLTNGAIFVAGGVTGNQTLQSAEVLSPRTLTFAPLGNMQVGRNQHTANLLNGGQVLLSAGSTDTATLKSAEVFDPTTNTFATVGSLSVARKSHTATKLQDGRVLVTGGKSITGDLASSEIYDPATTQFHLTSPMNIGRALHSATLLSSGLVLIAGGAIQGGDETETAELFDPFSESFAYTGPMTLKRKRHRTNLLLDNTVLVTGGAATANSQGGGDGPTDMAETYNPTSATFTMVEHMNVARAEHDATLLLDGTALITGGTSAAAAPTDLYQPATQSFSAVGTMVTTRSRHVALRLTNRKWNSLMGKVLIVGGAITGGPIFGGAEQALDSVELYDPATGQFSLFATMTVARQNHTATELRDGRILVTGGVSRPIVSATAELVTP
;
A
#
# COMPACT_ATOMS: atom_id res chain seq x y z
N MET A 1 11.77 -64.49 -47.42
CA MET A 1 12.35 -63.34 -48.16
C MET A 1 11.19 -62.55 -48.74
N LYS A 2 11.09 -61.22 -48.67
CA LYS A 2 11.98 -60.15 -48.16
C LYS A 2 11.11 -58.87 -47.92
N TYR A 3 11.43 -58.06 -46.90
CA TYR A 3 11.65 -56.58 -46.90
C TYR A 3 10.79 -55.63 -47.80
N LEU A 4 10.49 -54.36 -47.49
CA LEU A 4 10.50 -53.51 -46.26
C LEU A 4 9.99 -52.07 -46.64
N GLN A 5 9.55 -51.27 -45.65
CA GLN A 5 9.69 -49.79 -45.55
C GLN A 5 9.03 -48.75 -46.50
N SER A 6 8.13 -47.93 -45.91
CA SER A 6 8.13 -46.42 -45.89
C SER A 6 7.94 -45.60 -47.20
N LEU A 7 7.56 -44.31 -47.22
CA LEU A 7 7.50 -43.23 -46.20
C LEU A 7 6.51 -42.10 -46.66
N PHE A 8 6.18 -41.15 -45.75
CA PHE A 8 5.53 -39.84 -45.96
C PHE A 8 4.03 -39.74 -46.34
N LEU A 9 3.22 -39.28 -45.37
CA LEU A 9 2.12 -38.35 -45.62
C LEU A 9 2.06 -37.29 -44.50
N THR A 10 2.27 -36.02 -44.85
CA THR A 10 2.36 -34.89 -43.90
C THR A 10 0.98 -34.54 -43.32
N SER A 11 0.85 -34.59 -41.99
CA SER A 11 -0.40 -34.25 -41.29
C SER A 11 -0.49 -32.75 -40.96
N LEU A 12 -1.37 -32.04 -41.66
CA LEU A 12 -1.78 -30.67 -41.32
C LEU A 12 -2.80 -30.72 -40.18
N VAL A 13 -2.33 -30.62 -38.93
CA VAL A 13 -3.22 -30.55 -37.75
C VAL A 13 -3.62 -29.10 -37.50
N VAL A 14 -4.84 -28.74 -37.87
CA VAL A 14 -5.45 -27.43 -37.52
C VAL A 14 -5.79 -27.43 -36.03
N LEU A 15 -5.07 -26.62 -35.25
CA LEU A 15 -5.26 -26.50 -33.81
C LEU A 15 -6.47 -25.59 -33.51
N PHE A 16 -7.62 -26.17 -33.20
CA PHE A 16 -8.78 -25.42 -32.72
C PHE A 16 -8.58 -24.97 -31.26
N VAL A 17 -8.17 -23.71 -31.09
CA VAL A 17 -8.13 -23.04 -29.78
C VAL A 17 -9.55 -22.69 -29.35
N PHE A 18 -10.06 -23.37 -28.33
CA PHE A 18 -11.31 -22.98 -27.67
C PHE A 18 -11.05 -21.76 -26.77
N ALA A 19 -11.34 -20.56 -27.28
CA ALA A 19 -11.38 -19.36 -26.46
C ALA A 19 -12.55 -19.45 -25.46
N GLN A 20 -12.25 -19.71 -24.19
CA GLN A 20 -13.25 -19.60 -23.11
C GLN A 20 -13.62 -18.13 -22.94
N THR A 21 -14.83 -17.77 -23.35
CA THR A 21 -15.36 -16.42 -23.14
C THR A 21 -15.94 -16.32 -21.74
N TYR A 22 -15.12 -15.90 -20.77
CA TYR A 22 -15.60 -15.63 -19.42
C TYR A 22 -16.62 -14.47 -19.45
N PRO A 23 -17.78 -14.62 -18.79
CA PRO A 23 -18.96 -13.86 -19.18
C PRO A 23 -18.93 -12.37 -18.80
N ALA A 24 -19.04 -11.50 -19.82
CA ALA A 24 -19.37 -10.09 -19.68
C ALA A 24 -20.88 -9.82 -19.62
N ARG A 25 -21.31 -8.78 -18.88
CA ARG A 25 -22.72 -8.37 -18.69
C ARG A 25 -22.89 -6.84 -18.62
N ALA A 26 -23.28 -6.28 -17.47
CA ALA A 26 -23.61 -4.85 -17.28
C ALA A 26 -22.39 -3.96 -16.97
N ALA A 27 -22.63 -2.67 -16.72
CA ALA A 27 -21.65 -1.57 -16.74
C ALA A 27 -21.83 -0.62 -15.52
N LEU A 28 -20.79 0.13 -15.09
CA LEU A 28 -20.88 1.12 -14.01
C LEU A 28 -19.84 2.26 -13.98
N THR A 29 -20.28 3.53 -13.84
CA THR A 29 -19.56 4.75 -13.34
C THR A 29 -19.41 4.71 -11.83
N LEU A 30 -18.54 5.48 -11.17
CA LEU A 30 -18.29 5.28 -9.73
C LEU A 30 -17.89 6.55 -8.95
N THR A 31 -18.82 7.43 -8.50
CA THR A 31 -18.59 8.40 -7.38
C THR A 31 -17.89 7.75 -6.22
N PRO A 32 -17.15 8.54 -5.48
CA PRO A 32 -16.45 10.56 -5.89
C PRO A 32 -15.63 10.87 -7.10
N GLU A 33 -14.48 11.35 -6.70
CA GLU A 33 -13.22 11.59 -7.34
C GLU A 33 -12.21 10.57 -6.62
N ARG A 34 -11.49 9.49 -7.12
CA ARG A 34 -10.59 8.41 -6.43
C ARG A 34 -9.38 7.61 -7.12
N THR A 35 -8.21 7.36 -6.46
CA THR A 35 -6.98 6.45 -6.74
C THR A 35 -5.73 6.46 -5.74
N GLY A 36 -4.43 6.15 -6.05
CA GLY A 36 -3.18 6.47 -5.24
C GLY A 36 -3.12 6.24 -3.69
N HIS A 37 -2.56 5.11 -3.18
CA HIS A 37 -3.16 4.27 -2.10
C HIS A 37 -2.38 3.66 -0.89
N ALA A 38 -3.08 3.38 0.25
CA ALA A 38 -3.13 2.09 1.00
C ALA A 38 -4.38 1.88 1.94
N ALA A 39 -4.50 0.73 2.69
CA ALA A 39 -5.76 0.19 3.28
C ALA A 39 -5.83 -0.74 4.54
N THR A 40 -6.94 -0.70 5.34
CA THR A 40 -7.06 -1.44 6.65
C THR A 40 -8.40 -1.89 7.29
N ARG A 41 -8.70 -3.20 7.33
CA ARG A 41 -8.97 -4.02 8.57
C ARG A 41 -9.89 -3.47 9.70
N LEU A 42 -11.14 -3.92 9.99
CA LEU A 42 -11.72 -3.99 11.37
C LEU A 42 -11.76 -5.40 11.97
N THR A 43 -12.02 -5.45 13.27
CA THR A 43 -12.56 -6.59 13.98
C THR A 43 -13.78 -7.21 13.32
N SER A 44 -14.88 -6.45 13.14
CA SER A 44 -16.13 -6.99 12.59
C SER A 44 -16.08 -7.31 11.10
N GLY A 45 -15.66 -6.36 10.25
CA GLY A 45 -15.61 -6.58 8.81
C GLY A 45 -16.56 -5.78 7.91
N GLN A 46 -17.16 -4.64 8.28
CA GLN A 46 -17.42 -3.62 7.22
C GLN A 46 -16.09 -3.11 6.68
N VAL A 47 -16.09 -2.07 5.83
CA VAL A 47 -14.98 -1.32 5.18
C VAL A 47 -15.14 0.20 5.43
N LEU A 48 -14.07 0.86 5.92
CA LEU A 48 -13.87 2.13 6.71
C LEU A 48 -12.94 3.22 6.04
N ILE A 49 -12.59 3.09 4.76
CA ILE A 49 -11.83 4.01 3.86
C ILE A 49 -11.95 5.55 4.08
N THR A 50 -10.80 6.25 4.25
CA THR A 50 -10.74 7.72 4.46
C THR A 50 -9.65 8.53 3.72
N GLY A 51 -10.05 9.32 2.70
CA GLY A 51 -9.47 10.53 2.13
C GLY A 51 -8.87 10.55 0.66
N GLY A 52 -8.27 11.63 0.09
CA GLY A 52 -7.88 11.72 -1.35
C GLY A 52 -7.84 13.07 -2.19
N VAL A 53 -7.04 13.16 -3.30
CA VAL A 53 -6.67 14.31 -4.24
C VAL A 53 -7.65 14.78 -5.25
N ASN A 54 -8.01 16.05 -5.24
CA ASN A 54 -8.31 16.88 -6.41
C ASN A 54 -7.04 17.22 -7.22
N GLU A 55 -7.14 18.15 -8.16
CA GLU A 55 -6.03 18.94 -8.73
C GLU A 55 -6.44 20.42 -8.83
N SER A 56 -7.72 20.66 -9.08
CA SER A 56 -8.50 21.79 -8.55
C SER A 56 -8.71 21.62 -7.02
N SER A 57 -9.91 21.89 -6.50
CA SER A 57 -10.40 21.26 -5.27
C SER A 57 -10.59 19.75 -5.48
N THR A 58 -10.84 19.08 -4.37
CA THR A 58 -9.87 18.19 -3.74
C THR A 58 -10.57 17.96 -2.38
N LEU A 59 -10.85 16.73 -1.96
CA LEU A 59 -12.17 16.46 -1.35
C LEU A 59 -12.41 16.41 0.19
N THR A 60 -13.63 16.06 0.65
CA THR A 60 -14.06 16.06 2.06
C THR A 60 -15.21 15.07 2.48
N SER A 61 -14.88 13.85 2.93
CA SER A 61 -15.69 12.64 2.58
C SER A 61 -15.45 11.26 3.27
N ALA A 62 -16.48 10.39 3.47
CA ALA A 62 -16.40 8.89 3.36
C ALA A 62 -17.77 8.12 3.10
N LEU A 63 -17.78 6.78 2.82
CA LEU A 63 -18.87 5.96 2.16
C LEU A 63 -19.43 4.74 2.97
N LEU A 64 -20.21 3.82 2.35
CA LEU A 64 -20.51 2.38 2.63
C LEU A 64 -21.09 1.67 1.35
N TYR A 65 -20.82 0.37 1.10
CA TYR A 65 -21.54 -0.55 0.16
C TYR A 65 -21.43 -2.05 0.59
N ASP A 66 -22.41 -2.90 0.23
CA ASP A 66 -22.63 -4.28 0.75
C ASP A 66 -23.32 -5.17 -0.34
N PRO A 67 -23.72 -6.44 -0.10
CA PRO A 67 -24.49 -7.22 -1.08
C PRO A 67 -25.94 -7.63 -0.66
N ALA A 68 -26.60 -6.98 0.31
CA ALA A 68 -27.91 -7.40 0.81
C ALA A 68 -28.96 -6.29 1.15
N SER A 69 -28.56 -5.12 1.64
CA SER A 69 -29.43 -4.08 2.25
C SER A 69 -30.42 -3.27 1.38
N LYS A 70 -30.91 -2.09 1.87
CA LYS A 70 -31.51 -0.98 1.05
C LYS A 70 -31.63 0.42 1.75
N LYS A 71 -30.67 0.90 2.56
CA LYS A 71 -30.79 2.10 3.45
C LYS A 71 -29.53 3.00 3.42
N LEU A 72 -29.66 4.32 3.23
CA LEU A 72 -28.53 5.13 2.70
C LEU A 72 -28.52 6.67 2.92
N THR A 73 -27.53 7.21 3.67
CA THR A 73 -27.22 8.66 3.89
C THR A 73 -25.75 9.01 4.30
N ALA A 74 -24.71 8.73 3.48
CA ALA A 74 -23.24 8.91 3.71
C ALA A 74 -22.66 8.73 5.14
N THR A 75 -21.49 9.32 5.46
CA THR A 75 -21.01 9.62 6.85
C THR A 75 -20.42 11.00 7.12
N GLY A 76 -20.19 11.93 6.19
CA GLY A 76 -19.87 13.30 6.60
C GLY A 76 -18.91 14.09 5.75
N SER A 77 -18.75 15.35 6.18
CA SER A 77 -17.93 16.39 5.56
C SER A 77 -16.67 16.66 6.34
N MET A 78 -15.61 16.92 5.58
CA MET A 78 -14.26 17.09 6.11
C MET A 78 -13.67 18.42 5.62
N THR A 79 -12.43 18.79 5.99
CA THR A 79 -11.89 20.12 5.63
C THR A 79 -10.59 20.04 4.86
N SER A 80 -9.52 20.62 5.34
CA SER A 80 -8.21 19.98 5.41
C SER A 80 -8.20 18.42 5.40
N ALA A 81 -7.05 17.83 5.03
CA ALA A 81 -6.98 16.94 3.88
C ALA A 81 -5.74 16.00 3.52
N ARG A 82 -5.34 14.99 4.31
CA ARG A 82 -4.42 13.84 4.01
C ARG A 82 -4.42 13.37 2.50
N ALA A 83 -3.39 12.78 1.83
CA ALA A 83 -1.91 12.65 2.00
C ALA A 83 -1.07 11.35 1.67
N ASN A 84 -1.05 10.75 0.45
CA ASN A 84 -0.19 9.69 -0.19
C ASN A 84 0.57 8.56 0.56
N HIS A 85 -0.08 7.46 1.03
CA HIS A 85 0.61 6.43 1.85
C HIS A 85 -0.13 5.09 2.11
N THR A 86 -0.43 4.68 3.37
CA THR A 86 -0.26 3.32 4.06
C THR A 86 -1.46 2.69 4.90
N SER A 87 -1.27 1.92 6.00
CA SER A 87 -2.32 1.02 6.59
C SER A 87 -2.15 0.47 8.04
N THR A 88 -3.12 0.62 8.97
CA THR A 88 -3.13 -0.11 10.28
C THR A 88 -4.46 -0.20 11.04
N LEU A 89 -4.59 -1.12 12.01
CA LEU A 89 -5.75 -1.48 12.87
C LEU A 89 -5.25 -1.80 14.31
N LEU A 90 -5.83 -1.33 15.45
CA LEU A 90 -5.53 -1.84 16.83
C LEU A 90 -6.60 -2.83 17.29
N PRO A 91 -6.41 -3.80 18.22
CA PRO A 91 -7.49 -4.51 18.93
C PRO A 91 -8.95 -4.29 18.48
N ASP A 92 -9.79 -3.48 19.14
CA ASP A 92 -11.25 -3.54 18.94
C ASP A 92 -11.80 -2.63 17.81
N GLY A 93 -11.35 -1.36 17.71
CA GLY A 93 -11.91 -0.31 16.84
C GLY A 93 -11.11 0.99 16.52
N LYS A 94 -11.27 2.18 17.16
CA LYS A 94 -10.85 3.62 16.82
C LYS A 94 -10.57 3.89 15.31
N VAL A 95 -9.82 4.92 14.94
CA VAL A 95 -9.16 5.14 13.62
C VAL A 95 -7.92 6.00 13.79
N LEU A 96 -7.01 5.97 12.84
CA LEU A 96 -6.00 7.01 12.69
C LEU A 96 -5.81 7.40 11.22
N ILE A 97 -5.48 8.66 10.92
CA ILE A 97 -4.61 9.07 9.81
C ILE A 97 -3.75 10.27 10.25
N ALA A 98 -2.49 10.31 9.85
CA ALA A 98 -1.38 10.94 10.58
C ALA A 98 -0.54 11.94 9.76
N GLY A 99 -1.12 13.09 9.40
CA GLY A 99 -0.47 14.21 8.70
C GLY A 99 -1.30 14.96 7.65
N GLY A 100 -0.87 15.10 6.40
CA GLY A 100 -1.75 15.41 5.27
C GLY A 100 -1.50 16.67 4.44
N GLU A 101 -1.52 16.52 3.11
CA GLU A 101 -0.64 17.33 2.27
C GLU A 101 -1.05 18.76 2.03
N GLN A 102 -0.91 19.73 2.93
CA GLN A 102 -1.25 21.10 2.60
C GLN A 102 -0.29 21.75 1.58
N GLY A 103 -0.38 21.32 0.32
CA GLY A 103 0.53 21.63 -0.78
C GLY A 103 1.42 20.44 -1.09
N ASP A 104 2.67 20.70 -1.41
CA ASP A 104 3.75 19.72 -1.42
C ASP A 104 4.68 20.14 -0.29
N ALA A 105 4.32 19.73 0.94
CA ALA A 105 4.73 20.37 2.20
C ALA A 105 4.88 19.55 3.56
N VAL A 106 4.62 20.22 4.71
CA VAL A 106 4.80 20.12 6.21
C VAL A 106 3.92 19.36 7.34
N LEU A 107 2.56 19.50 7.34
CA LEU A 107 1.38 19.19 8.24
C LEU A 107 1.46 17.98 9.17
N LYS A 108 2.02 18.29 10.33
CA LYS A 108 2.30 17.56 11.57
C LYS A 108 1.35 16.43 12.03
N THR A 109 0.49 16.63 13.04
CA THR A 109 -0.45 15.70 13.73
C THR A 109 -1.21 14.64 12.94
N ALA A 110 -1.81 13.69 13.67
CA ALA A 110 -2.95 12.85 13.27
C ALA A 110 -4.33 13.45 13.63
N GLU A 111 -5.31 12.62 14.06
CA GLU A 111 -6.70 12.86 14.57
C GLU A 111 -7.19 11.55 15.25
N LEU A 112 -8.44 11.40 15.75
CA LEU A 112 -9.23 10.14 15.71
C LEU A 112 -10.69 10.23 16.14
N TYR A 113 -11.45 9.13 15.94
CA TYR A 113 -12.73 8.75 16.58
C TYR A 113 -12.60 7.16 16.84
N ASP A 114 -13.25 6.16 17.50
CA ASP A 114 -14.48 5.52 18.10
C ASP A 114 -15.69 4.87 17.32
N PRO A 115 -15.50 3.91 16.40
CA PRO A 115 -16.89 2.78 15.64
C PRO A 115 -18.10 2.31 16.43
N ALA A 116 -18.29 2.86 17.61
CA ALA A 116 -19.59 2.92 18.24
C ALA A 116 -20.31 4.27 17.95
N THR A 117 -19.59 5.39 17.81
CA THR A 117 -20.16 6.76 17.83
C THR A 117 -19.71 7.64 16.64
N GLY A 118 -19.31 8.91 16.87
CA GLY A 118 -18.77 9.88 15.88
C GLY A 118 -17.64 10.85 16.28
N VAL A 119 -17.40 11.09 17.58
CA VAL A 119 -16.73 12.31 18.13
C VAL A 119 -15.23 12.50 17.79
N PHE A 120 -14.86 13.71 17.39
CA PHE A 120 -13.58 14.22 16.88
C PHE A 120 -12.49 14.20 17.97
N THR A 121 -11.19 14.02 17.67
CA THR A 121 -10.22 13.87 18.79
C THR A 121 -8.75 14.23 18.50
N ALA A 122 -8.09 14.98 19.43
CA ALA A 122 -6.67 15.44 19.42
C ALA A 122 -5.89 15.45 20.76
N VAL A 123 -4.74 16.16 20.87
CA VAL A 123 -3.43 15.67 21.45
C VAL A 123 -2.69 16.50 22.50
N THR A 124 -1.94 15.83 23.39
CA THR A 124 -0.99 16.49 24.32
C THR A 124 0.44 16.81 23.79
N GLN A 125 0.90 16.34 22.61
CA GLN A 125 2.31 16.43 22.14
C GLN A 125 2.48 16.50 20.60
N ALA A 126 3.64 16.94 20.08
CA ALA A 126 3.88 17.28 18.65
C ALA A 126 5.38 17.20 18.17
N MET A 127 5.96 18.05 17.27
CA MET A 127 7.36 17.93 16.70
C MET A 127 8.31 19.12 16.79
N HIS A 128 9.54 18.97 17.32
CA HIS A 128 10.65 19.97 17.34
C HIS A 128 11.27 20.32 15.96
N LYS A 129 10.44 20.17 14.92
CA LYS A 129 10.72 19.40 13.72
C LYS A 129 9.59 19.68 12.63
N ALA A 130 9.13 18.79 11.71
CA ALA A 130 8.44 19.14 10.43
C ALA A 130 7.47 18.10 9.72
N ARG A 131 7.79 17.28 8.68
CA ARG A 131 6.99 16.03 8.34
C ARG A 131 6.25 15.62 6.96
N THR A 132 5.91 14.32 6.63
CA THR A 132 5.35 13.69 5.33
C THR A 132 5.50 12.15 5.18
N GLN A 133 4.97 11.48 4.13
CA GLN A 133 4.85 10.02 3.86
C GLN A 133 5.50 9.03 4.80
N HIS A 134 4.66 8.14 5.34
CA HIS A 134 5.00 7.17 6.36
C HIS A 134 3.94 6.13 6.72
N THR A 135 4.31 5.21 7.62
CA THR A 135 3.92 3.80 7.47
C THR A 135 3.92 2.97 8.75
N ALA A 136 3.50 1.71 8.59
CA ALA A 136 2.21 1.32 9.07
C ALA A 136 1.97 -0.19 9.07
N THR A 137 1.94 -0.77 10.28
CA THR A 137 1.33 -2.03 10.69
C THR A 137 1.14 -2.01 12.22
N LEU A 138 0.62 -3.06 12.86
CA LEU A 138 0.22 -3.17 14.28
C LEU A 138 1.22 -3.98 15.16
N LEU A 139 1.11 -3.88 16.50
CA LEU A 139 1.86 -4.63 17.53
C LEU A 139 1.11 -5.65 18.43
N PRO A 140 1.91 -6.47 19.15
CA PRO A 140 1.56 -7.13 20.41
C PRO A 140 1.48 -6.25 21.66
N ASP A 141 2.50 -5.51 22.09
CA ASP A 141 2.49 -4.95 23.46
C ASP A 141 1.58 -3.74 23.67
N GLY A 142 1.32 -2.98 22.61
CA GLY A 142 0.69 -1.67 22.78
C GLY A 142 1.33 -0.50 22.07
N LYS A 143 2.54 -0.56 21.51
CA LYS A 143 3.29 0.58 20.96
C LYS A 143 3.34 0.79 19.39
N VAL A 144 4.10 1.76 18.80
CA VAL A 144 4.07 2.02 17.31
C VAL A 144 5.12 2.85 16.55
N LEU A 145 5.60 2.26 15.47
CA LEU A 145 6.05 2.91 14.24
C LEU A 145 4.99 3.74 13.47
N LEU A 146 5.11 5.07 13.42
CA LEU A 146 4.67 5.90 12.27
C LEU A 146 5.88 6.67 11.76
N ASP A 147 6.83 5.97 11.14
CA ASP A 147 8.20 6.45 11.22
C ASP A 147 9.09 6.08 10.03
N GLY A 148 10.07 6.93 9.72
CA GLY A 148 10.70 6.98 8.41
C GLY A 148 10.37 8.27 7.70
N GLY A 149 10.48 8.32 6.37
CA GLY A 149 10.12 9.51 5.58
C GLY A 149 10.94 10.75 5.94
N GLY A 150 11.82 10.64 6.93
CA GLY A 150 12.68 11.60 7.57
C GLY A 150 13.36 11.10 8.86
N GLY A 151 12.94 9.99 9.48
CA GLY A 151 13.71 9.47 10.63
C GLY A 151 12.96 9.31 11.94
N ALA A 152 13.62 9.74 13.06
CA ALA A 152 14.09 8.99 14.31
C ALA A 152 12.81 8.80 17.07
N ASP A 153 11.52 9.21 17.47
CA ASP A 153 10.88 9.60 18.77
C ASP A 153 9.36 9.18 18.79
N LEU A 154 8.70 8.76 19.91
CA LEU A 154 7.25 8.36 20.15
C LEU A 154 6.83 8.02 21.63
N PHE A 155 6.02 6.98 21.99
CA PHE A 155 4.79 7.16 22.79
C PHE A 155 4.45 6.27 24.03
N ASP A 156 4.63 4.94 24.01
CA ASP A 156 4.12 3.93 24.98
C ASP A 156 2.56 3.73 25.12
N PRO A 157 2.03 2.47 25.06
CA PRO A 157 0.63 2.01 25.19
C PRO A 157 -0.59 2.92 25.10
N VAL A 158 -0.75 3.84 26.05
CA VAL A 158 -2.03 4.42 26.47
C VAL A 158 -1.88 5.90 26.86
N THR A 159 -0.63 6.40 26.88
CA THR A 159 -0.18 7.67 27.48
C THR A 159 -0.55 8.94 26.72
N GLN A 160 -0.61 8.79 25.41
CA GLN A 160 -0.89 9.83 24.46
C GLN A 160 0.23 10.89 24.33
N LYS A 161 1.52 10.60 24.71
CA LYS A 161 2.74 11.50 24.47
C LYS A 161 4.21 10.94 24.63
N PHE A 162 5.26 11.78 24.43
CA PHE A 162 6.64 11.47 23.90
C PHE A 162 7.82 10.84 24.74
N THR A 163 8.78 10.21 24.01
CA THR A 163 10.08 9.51 24.31
C THR A 163 10.94 9.27 23.01
N ALA A 164 12.22 8.81 23.00
CA ALA A 164 13.07 8.42 21.81
C ALA A 164 14.18 7.29 22.05
N THR A 165 15.43 7.26 21.50
CA THR A 165 16.58 6.35 21.93
C THR A 165 18.10 6.82 21.90
N THR A 166 19.08 6.35 21.07
CA THR A 166 20.51 6.82 21.09
C THR A 166 21.35 6.65 19.77
N GLY A 167 21.51 7.67 18.89
CA GLY A 167 22.30 7.56 17.62
C GLY A 167 21.87 8.40 16.37
N VAL A 168 21.71 7.76 15.18
CA VAL A 168 21.71 8.36 13.81
C VAL A 168 20.81 7.70 12.74
N PRO A 169 19.97 8.55 12.13
CA PRO A 169 19.93 8.66 10.67
C PRO A 169 21.00 9.51 9.97
N ILE A 170 21.75 8.90 9.08
CA ILE A 170 22.14 9.51 7.81
C ILE A 170 21.40 8.63 6.80
N ASN A 171 20.49 9.18 5.99
CA ASN A 171 19.14 8.61 5.76
C ASN A 171 18.76 7.99 4.42
N ARG A 172 17.47 7.57 4.41
CA ARG A 172 16.87 6.86 3.32
C ARG A 172 15.29 6.77 3.34
N ARG A 173 14.48 7.72 2.77
CA ARG A 173 12.98 7.75 2.36
C ARG A 173 12.50 6.46 1.71
N SER A 174 11.24 6.25 1.34
CA SER A 174 10.98 5.26 0.27
C SER A 174 11.03 3.76 0.61
N HIS A 175 10.71 3.33 1.85
CA HIS A 175 11.02 2.02 2.48
C HIS A 175 9.97 0.90 2.49
N ALA A 176 10.22 -0.18 3.27
CA ALA A 176 9.28 -1.20 3.77
C ALA A 176 9.84 -2.08 4.90
N ALA A 177 9.03 -2.92 5.55
CA ALA A 177 9.44 -3.92 6.54
C ALA A 177 8.30 -4.91 6.82
N VAL A 178 8.47 -6.24 6.87
CA VAL A 178 7.36 -7.18 7.15
C VAL A 178 7.34 -7.60 8.60
N LEU A 179 6.41 -7.11 9.42
CA LEU A 179 6.23 -7.52 10.83
C LEU A 179 6.60 -8.99 11.10
N LEU A 180 7.73 -9.31 11.75
CA LEU A 180 8.14 -10.70 11.99
C LEU A 180 7.70 -11.30 13.31
N PRO A 181 7.58 -12.64 13.36
CA PRO A 181 7.42 -13.37 14.61
C PRO A 181 8.62 -13.98 15.37
N ASP A 182 9.88 -13.84 14.93
CA ASP A 182 10.98 -13.90 15.93
C ASP A 182 10.98 -12.62 16.79
N ASN A 183 10.57 -11.53 16.15
CA ASN A 183 9.57 -10.56 16.57
C ASN A 183 9.82 -9.16 15.90
N THR A 184 10.78 -9.10 14.99
CA THR A 184 11.68 -7.95 14.71
C THR A 184 11.54 -7.52 13.18
N VAL A 185 12.25 -6.59 12.46
CA VAL A 185 12.17 -6.44 10.93
C VAL A 185 13.40 -5.93 10.14
N LEU A 186 13.53 -6.27 8.84
CA LEU A 186 14.52 -5.71 7.91
C LEU A 186 14.36 -4.24 7.57
N ILE A 187 15.50 -3.56 7.36
CA ILE A 187 15.61 -2.34 6.56
C ILE A 187 16.25 -2.63 5.21
N THR A 188 15.62 -2.33 4.07
CA THR A 188 16.34 -1.98 2.82
C THR A 188 15.51 -1.00 1.97
N GLY A 189 15.74 -0.92 0.65
CA GLY A 189 15.01 -0.24 -0.42
C GLY A 189 15.06 1.29 -0.51
N GLY A 190 14.08 1.91 -1.18
CA GLY A 190 13.87 3.37 -1.33
C GLY A 190 14.94 4.28 -2.01
N TYR A 191 14.85 5.63 -2.15
CA TYR A 191 15.33 6.43 -3.34
C TYR A 191 16.46 7.59 -3.22
N VAL A 192 17.63 7.58 -2.51
CA VAL A 192 18.54 8.80 -2.26
C VAL A 192 19.75 8.97 -3.19
N ASN A 193 20.19 10.21 -3.39
CA ASN A 193 20.88 10.74 -4.55
C ASN A 193 19.85 11.14 -5.63
N THR A 194 20.18 11.04 -6.92
CA THR A 194 19.21 10.56 -7.91
C THR A 194 19.55 9.17 -8.46
N VAL A 195 20.76 8.64 -8.19
CA VAL A 195 21.33 7.40 -8.76
C VAL A 195 22.34 6.70 -7.81
N ALA A 196 22.10 5.41 -7.56
CA ALA A 196 22.97 4.30 -7.15
C ALA A 196 24.08 4.41 -6.05
N SER A 197 23.71 4.22 -4.77
CA SER A 197 24.60 3.71 -3.69
C SER A 197 23.86 2.84 -2.64
N THR A 198 24.52 1.95 -1.88
CA THR A 198 24.10 1.70 -0.48
C THR A 198 23.11 0.53 -0.21
N ALA A 199 22.16 0.71 0.73
CA ALA A 199 22.03 -0.13 1.96
C ALA A 199 20.94 -1.24 2.19
N ALA A 200 21.17 -2.05 3.24
CA ALA A 200 20.29 -3.01 3.95
C ALA A 200 20.70 -3.07 5.44
N GLU A 201 19.83 -3.19 6.45
CA GLU A 201 20.14 -2.74 7.85
C GLU A 201 19.27 -3.45 8.96
N ILE A 202 19.69 -3.43 10.25
CA ILE A 202 19.06 -3.87 11.56
C ILE A 202 17.54 -3.71 11.77
N TYR A 203 17.02 -3.87 13.00
CA TYR A 203 15.67 -4.45 13.16
C TYR A 203 15.20 -5.13 14.47
N ASN A 204 15.90 -5.08 15.61
CA ASN A 204 15.35 -5.49 16.92
C ASN A 204 14.53 -4.46 17.75
N PRO A 205 13.20 -4.64 17.92
CA PRO A 205 12.39 -3.86 18.84
C PRO A 205 12.81 -3.72 20.30
N ALA A 206 13.06 -4.79 21.05
CA ALA A 206 13.33 -4.69 22.49
C ALA A 206 14.46 -3.68 22.80
N THR A 207 15.48 -3.61 21.94
CA THR A 207 16.67 -2.76 22.11
C THR A 207 16.56 -1.36 21.54
N GLN A 208 15.48 -1.01 20.83
CA GLN A 208 15.37 0.30 20.18
C GLN A 208 16.40 0.53 19.05
N SER A 209 17.21 -0.45 18.63
CA SER A 209 18.53 -0.24 17.96
C SER A 209 18.70 -0.90 16.56
N PHE A 210 19.31 -0.23 15.55
CA PHE A 210 19.37 -0.70 14.15
C PHE A 210 20.43 -1.81 13.98
N THR A 211 21.48 -1.65 13.16
CA THR A 211 22.52 -2.69 12.99
C THR A 211 23.16 -2.85 11.59
N THR A 212 24.50 -2.72 11.48
CA THR A 212 25.37 -3.92 11.44
C THR A 212 25.56 -4.65 10.12
N LEU A 213 24.93 -4.23 9.03
CA LEU A 213 24.66 -5.13 7.92
C LEU A 213 25.64 -5.17 6.73
N PRO A 214 25.68 -6.31 6.01
CA PRO A 214 26.60 -6.45 4.88
C PRO A 214 26.01 -6.54 3.46
N LYS A 215 24.75 -6.96 3.23
CA LYS A 215 24.46 -7.65 1.97
C LYS A 215 23.11 -7.40 1.32
N GLY A 216 22.98 -7.98 0.13
CA GLY A 216 21.97 -7.67 -0.86
C GLY A 216 22.63 -7.51 -2.23
N LEU A 217 22.53 -6.31 -2.82
CA LEU A 217 22.35 -6.17 -4.27
C LEU A 217 23.37 -5.30 -5.02
N LEU A 218 23.57 -5.53 -6.33
CA LEU A 218 24.68 -4.95 -7.12
C LEU A 218 24.40 -3.69 -7.97
N ILE A 219 23.15 -3.39 -8.36
CA ILE A 219 22.79 -2.21 -9.18
C ILE A 219 21.40 -1.70 -8.76
N ALA A 220 21.15 -0.38 -8.73
CA ALA A 220 19.95 0.23 -8.12
C ALA A 220 18.56 -0.33 -8.50
N ARG A 221 17.62 -0.33 -7.52
CA ARG A 221 16.22 -0.82 -7.67
C ARG A 221 15.05 -0.02 -7.03
N ALA A 222 13.84 -0.49 -6.58
CA ALA A 222 12.67 0.44 -6.39
C ALA A 222 11.47 0.33 -5.37
N ASN A 223 10.17 0.37 -5.83
CA ASN A 223 8.96 0.96 -5.20
C ASN A 223 7.89 -0.07 -4.72
N HIS A 224 8.34 -1.29 -4.37
CA HIS A 224 8.06 -2.12 -3.17
C HIS A 224 6.68 -2.78 -2.92
N THR A 225 6.55 -4.03 -2.35
CA THR A 225 5.62 -5.22 -2.59
C THR A 225 5.90 -6.50 -1.73
N MET A 226 5.82 -6.55 -0.38
CA MET A 226 6.14 -7.80 0.41
C MET A 226 4.97 -8.54 1.11
N THR A 227 4.92 -9.90 1.13
CA THR A 227 4.08 -10.63 2.12
C THR A 227 4.36 -12.11 2.54
N LEU A 228 3.45 -12.80 3.30
CA LEU A 228 3.31 -14.20 3.87
C LEU A 228 2.57 -15.37 3.18
N LEU A 229 2.48 -16.50 3.90
CA LEU A 229 2.63 -17.97 3.71
C LEU A 229 2.27 -18.63 5.08
N PRO A 230 2.39 -19.97 5.29
CA PRO A 230 2.37 -20.59 6.61
C PRO A 230 3.76 -20.56 7.30
N ASP A 231 4.81 -20.98 6.59
CA ASP A 231 6.09 -21.41 7.18
C ASP A 231 7.28 -20.50 6.81
N GLY A 232 7.06 -19.18 6.76
CA GLY A 232 8.08 -18.21 7.14
C GLY A 232 9.16 -17.78 6.13
N THR A 233 8.83 -17.32 4.92
CA THR A 233 9.67 -16.37 4.13
C THR A 233 8.77 -15.37 3.35
N VAL A 234 9.18 -14.66 2.28
CA VAL A 234 8.46 -13.43 1.84
C VAL A 234 8.58 -13.01 0.37
N LEU A 235 7.57 -12.42 -0.28
CA LEU A 235 7.66 -12.12 -1.72
C LEU A 235 8.47 -10.92 -2.18
N ILE A 236 9.41 -11.28 -3.05
CA ILE A 236 10.05 -10.55 -4.16
C ILE A 236 9.19 -9.88 -5.22
N ALA A 237 8.46 -8.81 -4.88
CA ALA A 237 8.42 -7.70 -5.84
C ALA A 237 8.32 -6.33 -5.17
N GLY A 238 8.63 -5.21 -5.81
CA GLY A 238 9.40 -4.97 -7.04
C GLY A 238 9.71 -3.47 -7.11
N GLY A 239 9.94 -2.83 -8.25
CA GLY A 239 10.22 -1.40 -8.28
C GLY A 239 10.52 -0.78 -9.64
N PHE A 240 10.30 0.52 -9.73
CA PHE A 240 10.71 1.43 -10.76
C PHE A 240 11.87 2.35 -10.30
N SER A 241 13.11 2.11 -10.72
CA SER A 241 14.25 2.91 -10.18
C SER A 241 14.58 4.16 -10.98
N GLY A 242 14.05 4.32 -12.19
CA GLY A 242 14.40 5.44 -13.07
C GLY A 242 14.09 5.22 -14.56
N THR A 243 14.17 3.98 -15.07
CA THR A 243 14.05 3.66 -16.52
C THR A 243 12.99 2.62 -16.90
N SER A 244 13.03 1.38 -16.37
CA SER A 244 12.14 0.24 -16.67
C SER A 244 11.73 -0.54 -15.41
N PRO A 245 11.03 -1.73 -15.49
CA PRO A 245 11.68 -3.09 -15.29
C PRO A 245 11.83 -4.30 -16.32
N HIS A 246 11.54 -5.57 -15.89
CA HIS A 246 12.35 -6.86 -15.94
C HIS A 246 11.65 -8.07 -15.13
N ASP A 247 11.98 -9.40 -14.88
CA ASP A 247 13.02 -10.46 -15.27
C ASP A 247 13.17 -11.84 -14.42
N GLU A 248 14.09 -12.03 -13.41
CA GLU A 248 14.43 -13.32 -12.67
C GLU A 248 14.94 -13.36 -11.14
N VAL A 249 14.11 -13.53 -10.09
CA VAL A 249 14.25 -13.66 -8.56
C VAL A 249 15.21 -14.68 -7.92
N GLU A 250 14.91 -14.94 -6.65
CA GLU A 250 15.45 -15.82 -5.65
C GLU A 250 14.46 -15.90 -4.46
N LEU A 251 14.30 -17.05 -3.80
CA LEU A 251 13.33 -17.34 -2.73
C LEU A 251 13.98 -17.99 -1.49
N TYR A 252 13.39 -17.66 -0.36
CA TYR A 252 13.75 -17.93 1.02
C TYR A 252 13.88 -19.39 1.48
N ASN A 253 14.72 -19.64 2.48
CA ASN A 253 14.58 -20.74 3.44
C ASN A 253 15.06 -20.22 4.83
N PRO A 254 14.30 -20.40 5.93
CA PRO A 254 14.20 -19.35 6.94
C PRO A 254 15.49 -18.93 7.65
N THR A 255 16.16 -19.85 8.35
CA THR A 255 17.22 -19.50 9.32
C THR A 255 18.60 -19.28 8.66
N SER A 256 18.69 -18.32 7.72
CA SER A 256 19.85 -18.15 6.84
C SER A 256 20.34 -16.72 6.65
N GLN A 257 19.40 -15.79 6.52
CA GLN A 257 19.65 -14.48 5.96
C GLN A 257 20.16 -14.50 4.48
N ALA A 258 19.80 -15.50 3.66
CA ALA A 258 20.09 -15.67 2.20
C ALA A 258 18.88 -16.22 1.37
N PHE A 259 19.06 -16.68 0.10
CA PHE A 259 18.06 -17.35 -0.80
C PHE A 259 18.72 -18.33 -1.82
N THR A 260 17.93 -18.94 -2.74
CA THR A 260 18.35 -19.53 -4.07
C THR A 260 17.49 -18.98 -5.22
N LEU A 261 17.81 -19.11 -6.54
CA LEU A 261 17.30 -18.25 -7.67
C LEU A 261 16.03 -18.72 -8.46
N THR A 262 15.23 -17.82 -9.10
CA THR A 262 13.84 -18.11 -9.62
C THR A 262 13.14 -17.33 -10.75
N GLY A 263 12.13 -17.99 -11.36
CA GLY A 263 10.74 -17.51 -11.66
C GLY A 263 10.57 -16.27 -12.57
N SER A 264 10.10 -16.41 -13.81
CA SER A 264 10.30 -15.40 -14.88
C SER A 264 9.10 -15.05 -15.80
N MET A 265 9.26 -13.91 -16.48
CA MET A 265 8.31 -13.05 -17.23
C MET A 265 7.13 -13.66 -18.05
N LEU A 266 5.88 -13.36 -17.70
CA LEU A 266 4.88 -12.87 -18.67
C LEU A 266 4.87 -11.32 -18.84
N TYR A 267 4.70 -10.49 -17.79
CA TYR A 267 4.68 -9.02 -17.91
C TYR A 267 5.39 -8.29 -16.71
N HIS A 268 5.79 -7.02 -16.83
CA HIS A 268 6.82 -6.30 -16.05
C HIS A 268 6.39 -4.94 -15.41
N ARG A 269 6.49 -4.78 -14.06
CA ARG A 269 5.31 -4.35 -13.27
C ARG A 269 5.32 -3.24 -12.10
N SER A 270 5.57 -1.93 -12.25
CA SER A 270 5.13 -0.72 -11.39
C SER A 270 3.64 -0.24 -11.12
N ASN A 271 3.13 -0.18 -9.89
CA ASN A 271 2.08 0.69 -9.22
C ASN A 271 0.79 -0.03 -8.68
N HIS A 272 0.57 -0.40 -7.39
CA HIS A 272 -0.59 -1.27 -6.95
C HIS A 272 -0.72 -1.72 -5.43
N ARG A 273 -1.32 -2.87 -5.05
CA ARG A 273 -1.10 -3.63 -3.77
C ARG A 273 -1.50 -5.11 -3.67
N ALA A 274 -0.63 -5.96 -3.12
CA ALA A 274 -0.87 -7.37 -2.77
C ALA A 274 -2.13 -7.71 -1.94
N ILE A 275 -2.60 -8.96 -1.98
CA ILE A 275 -3.80 -9.47 -1.27
C ILE A 275 -3.62 -10.79 -0.50
N LEU A 276 -4.34 -10.97 0.62
CA LEU A 276 -4.42 -12.12 1.55
C LEU A 276 -5.47 -13.24 1.30
N LEU A 277 -5.51 -13.88 0.13
CA LEU A 277 -6.47 -14.94 -0.21
C LEU A 277 -6.03 -16.34 0.29
N ALA A 278 -6.91 -17.05 1.02
CA ALA A 278 -6.62 -18.16 1.93
C ALA A 278 -5.94 -19.39 1.33
N ASP A 279 -6.16 -19.63 0.04
CA ASP A 279 -5.49 -20.66 -0.75
C ASP A 279 -3.99 -20.48 -0.71
N GLY A 280 -3.50 -19.24 -0.70
CA GLY A 280 -2.12 -18.95 -1.06
C GLY A 280 -1.74 -19.38 -2.47
N ARG A 281 -2.74 -19.58 -3.32
CA ARG A 281 -2.67 -19.14 -4.71
C ARG A 281 -3.22 -17.71 -4.68
N VAL A 282 -2.42 -16.73 -5.09
CA VAL A 282 -2.75 -15.30 -5.02
C VAL A 282 -2.45 -14.56 -6.33
N ILE A 283 -3.31 -13.59 -6.65
CA ILE A 283 -3.57 -12.97 -7.95
C ILE A 283 -3.12 -11.47 -8.10
N VAL A 284 -2.47 -11.12 -9.21
CA VAL A 284 -1.74 -9.88 -9.66
C VAL A 284 -2.46 -8.55 -9.93
N ILE A 285 -3.79 -8.51 -9.99
CA ILE A 285 -4.73 -7.37 -10.11
C ILE A 285 -4.22 -5.96 -10.52
N GLY A 286 -3.41 -5.81 -11.56
CA GLY A 286 -3.32 -4.51 -12.24
C GLY A 286 -2.00 -3.98 -12.75
N GLY A 287 -1.91 -2.68 -13.02
CA GLY A 287 -0.61 -2.05 -13.24
C GLY A 287 -0.44 -0.75 -14.01
N ILE A 288 0.69 -0.69 -14.77
CA ILE A 288 1.48 0.43 -15.38
C ILE A 288 2.01 0.04 -16.84
N THR A 289 3.07 0.61 -17.48
CA THR A 289 4.07 -0.04 -18.44
C THR A 289 4.39 0.70 -19.77
N LEU A 290 5.04 0.12 -20.79
CA LEU A 290 5.32 0.82 -22.09
C LEU A 290 4.72 0.18 -23.34
N GLU A 291 4.64 -1.16 -23.40
CA GLU A 291 4.48 -1.89 -24.66
C GLU A 291 3.02 -2.05 -25.17
N SER A 292 2.04 -2.32 -24.31
CA SER A 292 0.68 -2.82 -24.66
C SER A 292 -0.56 -2.01 -24.20
N GLY A 293 -0.44 -0.77 -23.73
CA GLY A 293 -1.58 -0.02 -23.19
C GLY A 293 -2.11 -0.56 -21.84
N PHE A 294 -3.23 0.00 -21.36
CA PHE A 294 -3.83 -0.38 -20.07
C PHE A 294 -4.44 -1.80 -20.11
N LEU A 295 -3.64 -2.79 -19.67
CA LEU A 295 -3.78 -4.26 -19.77
C LEU A 295 -5.01 -4.92 -19.12
N ALA A 296 -5.10 -6.25 -19.21
CA ALA A 296 -6.37 -6.99 -19.16
C ALA A 296 -6.35 -8.46 -18.67
N VAL A 297 -5.27 -8.99 -18.07
CA VAL A 297 -4.99 -10.44 -17.89
C VAL A 297 -4.30 -10.78 -16.53
N ASP A 298 -4.99 -11.15 -15.43
CA ASP A 298 -4.33 -11.91 -14.32
C ASP A 298 -4.01 -13.34 -14.76
N GLU A 299 -3.52 -14.15 -13.82
CA GLU A 299 -3.08 -15.51 -13.94
C GLU A 299 -3.96 -16.42 -12.81
N VAL A 300 -4.10 -17.67 -12.18
CA VAL A 300 -3.73 -19.19 -11.90
C VAL A 300 -2.76 -19.64 -10.70
N TYR A 301 -1.56 -20.24 -10.98
CA TYR A 301 -0.30 -20.54 -10.18
C TYR A 301 -0.26 -21.38 -8.88
N ASP A 302 0.96 -21.81 -8.51
CA ASP A 302 1.30 -22.45 -7.22
C ASP A 302 2.72 -22.12 -6.61
N PRO A 303 2.83 -21.76 -5.32
CA PRO A 303 4.12 -21.46 -4.66
C PRO A 303 5.07 -22.66 -4.64
N THR A 304 4.48 -23.79 -4.30
CA THR A 304 5.09 -25.10 -4.11
C THR A 304 5.60 -25.62 -5.45
N ALA A 305 4.90 -25.29 -6.55
CA ALA A 305 5.29 -25.69 -7.91
C ALA A 305 6.29 -24.75 -8.57
N ARG A 306 6.30 -23.47 -8.20
CA ARG A 306 7.30 -22.52 -8.72
C ARG A 306 7.27 -22.35 -10.28
N SER A 307 6.11 -22.56 -10.95
CA SER A 307 5.88 -22.70 -12.44
C SER A 307 4.67 -21.99 -13.15
N TRP A 308 4.53 -22.00 -14.50
CA TRP A 308 3.59 -21.16 -15.31
C TRP A 308 2.29 -21.82 -15.88
N SER A 309 1.18 -21.05 -16.10
CA SER A 309 -0.04 -21.42 -16.92
C SER A 309 -0.94 -20.21 -17.37
N ALA A 310 -1.97 -20.39 -18.26
CA ALA A 310 -2.87 -19.31 -18.77
C ALA A 310 -4.35 -19.69 -19.22
N ASP A 311 -5.45 -19.14 -18.61
CA ASP A 311 -6.88 -19.00 -19.10
C ASP A 311 -7.82 -18.24 -18.07
N GLY A 312 -8.79 -17.35 -18.43
CA GLY A 312 -9.71 -16.63 -17.45
C GLY A 312 -10.36 -15.27 -17.91
N GLN A 313 -10.36 -14.18 -17.07
CA GLN A 313 -10.52 -12.74 -17.47
C GLN A 313 -11.84 -11.96 -17.16
N LEU A 314 -12.18 -10.91 -17.96
CA LEU A 314 -13.56 -10.46 -18.29
C LEU A 314 -13.70 -9.32 -19.35
N ARG A 315 -12.92 -8.21 -19.36
CA ARG A 315 -13.38 -6.93 -20.02
C ARG A 315 -12.41 -6.09 -20.90
N GLU A 316 -11.75 -5.06 -20.35
CA GLU A 316 -11.57 -3.74 -21.01
C GLU A 316 -10.18 -3.10 -20.76
N ASN A 317 -10.07 -1.75 -20.69
CA ASN A 317 -8.83 -1.01 -20.42
C ASN A 317 -8.97 0.12 -19.35
N ARG A 318 -8.38 -0.08 -18.17
CA ARG A 318 -8.50 0.79 -16.97
C ARG A 318 -7.36 0.60 -15.97
N ALA A 319 -7.07 1.60 -15.13
CA ALA A 319 -6.09 1.50 -14.04
C ALA A 319 -6.39 2.42 -12.85
N GLY A 320 -6.24 2.01 -11.58
CA GLY A 320 -6.05 2.85 -10.41
C GLY A 320 -5.96 2.16 -9.04
N HIS A 321 -6.36 0.90 -8.88
CA HIS A 321 -7.66 0.87 -8.23
C HIS A 321 -7.71 1.43 -6.81
N THR A 322 -7.67 0.56 -5.81
CA THR A 322 -7.46 0.74 -4.36
C THR A 322 -7.19 -0.71 -3.95
N ALA A 323 -7.71 -1.17 -2.81
CA ALA A 323 -8.43 -2.39 -2.50
C ALA A 323 -8.81 -2.49 -1.00
N THR A 324 -9.56 -3.51 -0.55
CA THR A 324 -9.96 -3.70 0.88
C THR A 324 -10.35 -5.17 1.19
N GLN A 325 -11.23 -5.52 2.17
CA GLN A 325 -11.94 -6.84 2.28
C GLN A 325 -12.92 -6.95 3.45
N LEU A 326 -14.24 -6.94 3.21
CA LEU A 326 -15.24 -6.84 4.27
C LEU A 326 -15.34 -8.07 5.24
N THR A 327 -16.28 -8.99 5.05
CA THR A 327 -16.46 -10.21 5.88
C THR A 327 -16.46 -11.51 5.08
N ASN A 328 -16.96 -11.49 3.84
CA ASN A 328 -17.21 -12.70 3.03
C ASN A 328 -16.51 -12.70 1.66
N GLY A 329 -16.51 -11.56 0.95
CA GLY A 329 -16.18 -11.44 -0.47
C GLY A 329 -17.17 -10.63 -1.32
N ALA A 330 -17.43 -9.36 -0.96
CA ALA A 330 -17.91 -8.31 -1.86
C ALA A 330 -16.74 -7.35 -2.16
N ILE A 331 -16.36 -7.21 -3.44
CA ILE A 331 -14.93 -7.06 -3.82
C ILE A 331 -14.57 -5.84 -4.71
N PHE A 332 -15.53 -5.08 -5.22
CA PHE A 332 -15.43 -3.70 -5.74
C PHE A 332 -14.11 -3.09 -6.40
N VAL A 333 -13.24 -3.86 -7.09
CA VAL A 333 -12.03 -3.62 -7.96
C VAL A 333 -12.07 -2.48 -9.02
N ALA A 334 -11.70 -1.24 -8.62
CA ALA A 334 -11.71 0.06 -9.36
C ALA A 334 -11.37 0.21 -10.88
N GLY A 335 -11.62 1.44 -11.37
CA GLY A 335 -11.40 1.99 -12.71
C GLY A 335 -10.11 2.73 -12.99
N GLY A 336 -10.17 4.04 -13.31
CA GLY A 336 -9.09 4.82 -13.95
C GLY A 336 -9.48 6.15 -14.58
N VAL A 337 -8.65 6.69 -15.47
CA VAL A 337 -8.92 7.95 -16.21
C VAL A 337 -8.83 7.75 -17.74
N THR A 338 -9.53 6.74 -18.29
CA THR A 338 -9.23 6.20 -19.63
C THR A 338 -9.77 7.05 -20.79
N GLY A 339 -8.85 7.45 -21.68
CA GLY A 339 -9.10 7.72 -23.10
C GLY A 339 -10.05 8.89 -23.37
N ASN A 340 -11.30 8.58 -23.68
CA ASN A 340 -12.39 9.54 -23.90
C ASN A 340 -13.77 9.00 -23.48
N GLN A 341 -13.86 7.74 -23.02
CA GLN A 341 -15.14 7.09 -22.71
C GLN A 341 -15.74 7.53 -21.36
N THR A 342 -14.89 8.04 -20.46
CA THR A 342 -15.04 7.93 -18.99
C THR A 342 -15.05 6.46 -18.56
N LEU A 343 -14.34 6.11 -17.49
CA LEU A 343 -14.59 4.86 -16.78
C LEU A 343 -15.99 4.86 -16.14
N GLN A 344 -16.83 4.06 -16.84
CA GLN A 344 -18.23 3.73 -16.57
C GLN A 344 -18.77 2.33 -17.02
N SER A 345 -17.94 1.27 -17.10
CA SER A 345 -18.34 -0.16 -17.27
C SER A 345 -17.67 -1.11 -16.24
N ALA A 346 -18.39 -1.78 -15.30
CA ALA A 346 -17.74 -2.56 -14.22
C ALA A 346 -18.55 -3.64 -13.37
N GLU A 347 -17.99 -4.21 -12.25
CA GLU A 347 -17.85 -5.70 -12.11
C GLU A 347 -18.15 -6.40 -10.73
N VAL A 348 -18.74 -7.62 -10.79
CA VAL A 348 -19.02 -8.59 -9.67
C VAL A 348 -18.33 -9.98 -9.89
N LEU A 349 -18.73 -11.08 -9.20
CA LEU A 349 -17.91 -12.17 -8.58
C LEU A 349 -18.75 -13.40 -8.10
N SER A 350 -18.05 -14.30 -7.39
CA SER A 350 -18.17 -15.78 -7.40
C SER A 350 -17.35 -16.34 -6.18
N PRO A 351 -17.43 -17.61 -5.72
CA PRO A 351 -16.88 -18.01 -4.40
C PRO A 351 -15.38 -18.32 -4.31
N ARG A 352 -14.86 -19.27 -5.09
CA ARG A 352 -13.43 -19.62 -5.23
C ARG A 352 -13.28 -20.16 -6.64
N THR A 353 -12.88 -19.30 -7.58
CA THR A 353 -13.08 -19.57 -9.02
C THR A 353 -12.12 -18.85 -9.96
N LEU A 354 -11.80 -17.57 -9.71
CA LEU A 354 -11.18 -16.68 -10.69
C LEU A 354 -12.12 -16.40 -11.90
N THR A 355 -13.46 -16.35 -11.71
CA THR A 355 -14.47 -16.19 -12.81
C THR A 355 -15.56 -15.13 -12.55
N PHE A 356 -15.83 -14.24 -13.53
CA PHE A 356 -16.25 -12.83 -13.29
C PHE A 356 -17.71 -12.43 -13.67
N ALA A 357 -18.20 -11.22 -13.29
CA ALA A 357 -19.62 -10.73 -13.45
C ALA A 357 -19.81 -9.16 -13.32
N PRO A 358 -21.01 -8.51 -13.18
CA PRO A 358 -21.19 -7.03 -13.07
C PRO A 358 -21.66 -6.39 -11.70
N LEU A 359 -21.16 -5.20 -11.29
CA LEU A 359 -21.70 -4.33 -10.18
C LEU A 359 -22.35 -3.02 -10.72
N GLY A 360 -22.87 -2.11 -9.88
CA GLY A 360 -23.64 -0.91 -10.30
C GLY A 360 -23.04 0.47 -9.97
N ASN A 361 -23.54 1.52 -10.63
CA ASN A 361 -22.91 2.85 -10.64
C ASN A 361 -23.05 3.66 -9.35
N MET A 362 -22.11 4.57 -9.21
CA MET A 362 -22.24 5.81 -8.48
C MET A 362 -21.95 7.01 -9.41
N GLN A 363 -21.85 8.19 -8.83
CA GLN A 363 -22.27 9.46 -9.44
C GLN A 363 -21.17 10.29 -10.18
N VAL A 364 -19.85 10.02 -10.07
CA VAL A 364 -18.73 10.92 -10.49
C VAL A 364 -17.47 10.11 -10.87
N GLY A 365 -16.60 10.68 -11.72
CA GLY A 365 -15.33 10.09 -12.16
C GLY A 365 -14.16 10.29 -11.19
N ARG A 366 -13.10 9.45 -11.17
CA ARG A 366 -12.18 9.23 -10.03
C ARG A 366 -10.65 9.24 -10.34
N ASN A 367 -9.79 9.77 -9.41
CA ASN A 367 -8.29 9.79 -9.27
C ASN A 367 -7.81 10.05 -7.76
N GLN A 368 -6.61 9.75 -7.23
CA GLN A 368 -6.12 10.12 -5.83
C GLN A 368 -6.76 9.75 -4.44
N HIS A 369 -7.44 8.64 -4.09
CA HIS A 369 -8.01 8.22 -2.77
C HIS A 369 -7.27 7.26 -1.79
N THR A 370 -7.97 6.39 -1.01
CA THR A 370 -7.63 5.74 0.31
C THR A 370 -8.43 4.43 0.63
N ALA A 371 -8.40 3.77 1.86
CA ALA A 371 -8.57 2.27 2.15
C ALA A 371 -9.08 1.43 3.44
N ASN A 372 -9.87 1.72 4.49
CA ASN A 372 -10.08 0.80 5.66
C ASN A 372 -11.24 -0.20 5.65
N LEU A 373 -11.41 -0.89 6.79
CA LEU A 373 -12.33 -1.88 7.32
C LEU A 373 -13.27 -1.46 8.55
N LEU A 374 -14.64 -1.42 8.67
CA LEU A 374 -15.47 -1.18 9.94
C LEU A 374 -16.43 -2.28 10.52
N ASN A 375 -17.61 -1.94 11.09
CA ASN A 375 -18.25 -2.56 12.30
C ASN A 375 -19.61 -3.34 12.21
N GLY A 376 -20.53 -3.13 11.27
CA GLY A 376 -21.44 -4.19 10.77
C GLY A 376 -22.01 -3.98 9.35
N GLY A 377 -21.68 -4.83 8.35
CA GLY A 377 -22.09 -4.67 6.93
C GLY A 377 -21.01 -4.21 5.90
N GLN A 378 -20.95 -2.91 5.57
CA GLN A 378 -20.68 -2.34 4.23
C GLN A 378 -19.24 -1.74 3.93
N VAL A 379 -19.03 -0.62 3.17
CA VAL A 379 -17.74 -0.21 2.43
C VAL A 379 -17.43 1.31 2.09
N LEU A 380 -16.40 1.95 2.70
CA LEU A 380 -16.21 3.44 2.88
C LEU A 380 -15.56 4.40 1.83
N LEU A 381 -15.23 3.98 0.61
CA LEU A 381 -14.46 4.68 -0.48
C LEU A 381 -14.34 6.25 -0.60
N SER A 382 -13.84 7.00 0.37
CA SER A 382 -13.64 8.48 0.53
C SER A 382 -12.61 9.24 -0.36
N ALA A 383 -12.90 10.48 -0.79
CA ALA A 383 -12.05 11.52 -1.45
C ALA A 383 -11.24 11.13 -2.71
N GLY A 384 -10.50 12.06 -3.38
CA GLY A 384 -9.83 11.91 -4.72
C GLY A 384 -10.26 12.90 -5.89
N SER A 385 -9.99 12.56 -7.18
CA SER A 385 -9.88 13.18 -8.57
C SER A 385 -11.04 13.49 -9.55
N THR A 386 -11.18 14.68 -10.16
CA THR A 386 -11.93 14.96 -11.43
C THR A 386 -11.34 16.07 -12.30
N ASP A 387 -11.69 16.12 -13.58
CA ASP A 387 -11.36 17.21 -14.50
C ASP A 387 -12.16 18.50 -14.23
N THR A 388 -13.40 18.36 -13.74
CA THR A 388 -14.41 19.45 -13.74
C THR A 388 -15.26 19.55 -12.48
N ALA A 389 -15.90 18.47 -12.03
CA ALA A 389 -16.83 18.52 -10.88
C ALA A 389 -16.18 19.07 -9.60
N THR A 390 -14.93 18.66 -9.35
CA THR A 390 -13.92 19.25 -8.46
C THR A 390 -14.42 19.65 -7.07
N LEU A 391 -15.32 18.83 -6.51
CA LEU A 391 -16.03 19.13 -5.27
C LEU A 391 -15.35 18.45 -4.07
N LYS A 392 -16.06 17.61 -3.30
CA LYS A 392 -15.53 17.04 -2.04
C LYS A 392 -16.22 15.77 -1.50
N SER A 393 -16.95 15.02 -2.31
CA SER A 393 -18.08 14.16 -1.87
C SER A 393 -17.79 12.73 -1.33
N ALA A 394 -18.85 11.99 -0.89
CA ALA A 394 -18.77 10.63 -0.31
C ALA A 394 -20.14 9.90 -0.10
N GLU A 395 -20.25 8.54 -0.11
CA GLU A 395 -21.52 7.76 -0.21
C GLU A 395 -21.73 6.44 0.57
N VAL A 396 -22.72 6.34 1.48
CA VAL A 396 -23.23 5.04 1.97
C VAL A 396 -24.14 4.32 0.98
N PHE A 397 -24.69 3.19 1.41
CA PHE A 397 -24.93 2.06 0.52
C PHE A 397 -24.95 0.77 1.34
N ASP A 398 -25.81 -0.17 0.94
CA ASP A 398 -26.45 -1.21 1.75
C ASP A 398 -27.49 -1.82 0.76
N PRO A 399 -27.19 -2.90 0.00
CA PRO A 399 -27.97 -3.19 -1.21
C PRO A 399 -28.11 -4.65 -1.68
N THR A 400 -29.35 -5.12 -1.76
CA THR A 400 -29.80 -5.87 -2.94
C THR A 400 -30.21 -4.86 -4.02
N THR A 401 -29.88 -5.12 -5.29
CA THR A 401 -30.04 -4.24 -6.49
C THR A 401 -29.16 -2.97 -6.56
N ASN A 402 -28.81 -2.57 -7.79
CA ASN A 402 -27.79 -1.57 -8.12
C ASN A 402 -28.22 -0.11 -7.84
N THR A 403 -27.38 0.61 -7.12
CA THR A 403 -27.32 2.06 -6.82
C THR A 403 -25.99 2.29 -6.04
N PHE A 404 -25.73 3.49 -5.50
CA PHE A 404 -24.82 3.89 -4.37
C PHE A 404 -25.37 5.25 -3.84
N ALA A 405 -24.97 5.83 -2.69
CA ALA A 405 -25.58 7.11 -2.21
C ALA A 405 -24.88 7.99 -1.14
N THR A 406 -24.80 9.28 -1.45
CA THR A 406 -24.13 10.42 -0.78
C THR A 406 -24.77 10.96 0.53
N VAL A 407 -24.19 12.04 1.11
CA VAL A 407 -24.78 13.30 1.65
C VAL A 407 -23.81 14.14 2.52
N GLY A 408 -22.79 13.57 3.19
CA GLY A 408 -21.93 14.27 4.16
C GLY A 408 -21.22 15.52 3.61
N SER A 409 -21.59 16.73 4.06
CA SER A 409 -21.34 18.00 3.32
C SER A 409 -21.00 19.25 4.18
N LEU A 410 -20.02 20.13 3.85
CA LEU A 410 -18.85 20.07 2.93
C LEU A 410 -17.78 21.17 3.31
N SER A 411 -16.71 20.89 4.09
CA SER A 411 -15.68 21.91 4.50
C SER A 411 -14.50 22.05 3.51
N VAL A 412 -13.30 22.53 3.83
CA VAL A 412 -12.25 22.98 2.87
C VAL A 412 -11.87 21.97 1.74
N ALA A 413 -10.74 21.22 1.78
CA ALA A 413 -10.26 20.52 0.57
C ALA A 413 -9.08 19.47 0.67
N ARG A 414 -9.28 18.18 0.31
CA ARG A 414 -8.55 16.83 0.27
C ARG A 414 -7.38 16.40 -0.63
N LYS A 415 -6.32 15.65 -0.18
CA LYS A 415 -5.29 15.12 -1.12
C LYS A 415 -4.41 13.85 -0.82
N SER A 416 -4.77 12.54 -1.04
CA SER A 416 -3.89 11.47 -1.72
C SER A 416 -3.65 9.93 -1.32
N HIS A 417 -4.30 9.14 -0.43
CA HIS A 417 -3.51 8.48 0.67
C HIS A 417 -3.81 7.07 1.36
N THR A 418 -3.44 6.87 2.64
CA THR A 418 -3.89 5.80 3.60
C THR A 418 -5.40 5.70 3.67
N ALA A 419 -5.93 4.57 4.12
CA ALA A 419 -6.77 4.74 5.31
C ALA A 419 -6.30 3.81 6.43
N THR A 420 -6.57 4.20 7.70
CA THR A 420 -6.27 3.39 8.90
C THR A 420 -7.43 3.27 9.93
N LYS A 421 -7.36 2.34 10.87
CA LYS A 421 -8.27 2.00 12.00
C LYS A 421 -7.57 2.29 13.37
N LEU A 422 -8.18 2.32 14.59
CA LEU A 422 -7.50 2.32 15.93
C LEU A 422 -8.08 1.32 17.03
N GLN A 423 -8.57 1.63 18.27
CA GLN A 423 -8.94 0.71 19.39
C GLN A 423 -10.42 0.34 19.80
N ASP A 424 -11.55 1.08 19.63
CA ASP A 424 -12.98 0.69 19.95
C ASP A 424 -14.13 0.74 18.86
N GLY A 425 -14.36 1.78 18.01
CA GLY A 425 -15.13 1.68 16.67
C GLY A 425 -15.28 3.40 14.18
N ARG A 426 -15.19 4.74 13.90
CA ARG A 426 -14.82 6.01 14.56
C ARG A 426 -13.82 6.72 13.61
N VAL A 427 -14.14 7.00 12.33
CA VAL A 427 -13.23 7.17 11.15
C VAL A 427 -12.09 8.24 11.21
N LEU A 428 -11.73 9.06 10.18
CA LEU A 428 -10.36 9.63 10.08
C LEU A 428 -9.85 10.33 8.81
N VAL A 429 -9.82 11.68 8.68
CA VAL A 429 -8.88 12.40 7.76
C VAL A 429 -8.75 13.96 7.92
N THR A 430 -7.52 14.55 8.03
CA THR A 430 -7.20 15.99 7.78
C THR A 430 -5.76 16.37 7.29
N GLY A 431 -5.35 17.65 7.13
CA GLY A 431 -4.30 18.10 6.17
C GLY A 431 -4.51 19.54 5.58
N GLY A 432 -4.41 19.87 4.28
CA GLY A 432 -4.14 19.07 3.10
C GLY A 432 -4.55 19.78 1.78
N LYS A 433 -4.05 19.37 0.59
CA LYS A 433 -3.91 20.20 -0.63
C LYS A 433 -5.26 20.35 -1.32
N SER A 434 -6.08 21.20 -0.73
CA SER A 434 -6.40 22.48 -1.35
C SER A 434 -5.27 22.89 -2.28
N ILE A 435 -5.60 23.04 -3.55
CA ILE A 435 -4.81 23.65 -4.63
C ILE A 435 -3.86 24.79 -4.20
N THR A 436 -4.16 25.47 -3.09
CA THR A 436 -3.38 26.53 -2.43
C THR A 436 -2.04 26.12 -1.82
N GLY A 437 -1.89 24.89 -1.33
CA GLY A 437 -1.00 24.64 -0.17
C GLY A 437 -1.42 25.45 1.07
N ASP A 438 -0.51 25.79 1.99
CA ASP A 438 -0.65 26.88 3.00
C ASP A 438 -1.91 26.91 3.92
N LEU A 439 -2.10 25.99 4.87
CA LEU A 439 -3.25 25.95 5.82
C LEU A 439 -3.08 24.90 6.93
N ALA A 440 -4.01 24.82 7.90
CA ALA A 440 -3.80 24.07 9.16
C ALA A 440 -4.81 22.94 9.49
N SER A 441 -6.10 23.14 9.21
CA SER A 441 -7.31 22.59 9.88
C SER A 441 -7.60 21.06 9.82
N SER A 442 -8.83 20.65 10.15
CA SER A 442 -9.26 19.34 10.72
C SER A 442 -10.77 19.07 10.49
N GLU A 443 -11.34 18.09 9.75
CA GLU A 443 -12.83 17.85 9.79
C GLU A 443 -13.30 16.46 9.26
N ILE A 444 -14.61 16.10 9.36
CA ILE A 444 -15.28 14.87 9.89
C ILE A 444 -16.05 13.78 9.03
N TYR A 445 -16.38 12.60 9.62
CA TYR A 445 -17.51 11.68 9.30
C TYR A 445 -18.00 11.10 10.66
N ASP A 446 -19.11 10.34 10.69
CA ASP A 446 -19.61 9.63 11.88
C ASP A 446 -20.30 8.28 11.50
N PRO A 447 -19.83 7.09 11.92
CA PRO A 447 -20.47 5.80 11.61
C PRO A 447 -21.77 5.51 12.34
N ALA A 448 -22.14 6.30 13.34
CA ALA A 448 -23.46 6.26 13.95
C ALA A 448 -24.41 7.33 13.38
N THR A 449 -23.95 8.58 13.17
CA THR A 449 -24.80 9.75 12.81
C THR A 449 -24.66 10.26 11.39
N THR A 450 -23.67 9.75 10.68
CA THR A 450 -23.35 10.11 9.32
C THR A 450 -22.85 11.54 9.02
N GLN A 451 -22.18 12.25 9.96
CA GLN A 451 -21.73 13.65 9.77
C GLN A 451 -20.34 14.18 10.28
N PHE A 452 -20.10 15.46 9.97
CA PHE A 452 -18.87 16.27 10.11
C PHE A 452 -18.52 16.79 11.53
N HIS A 453 -17.23 17.13 11.78
CA HIS A 453 -16.73 18.17 12.73
C HIS A 453 -15.19 18.21 12.85
N LEU A 454 -14.57 19.20 13.52
CA LEU A 454 -13.11 19.51 13.57
C LEU A 454 -12.32 18.96 14.80
N THR A 455 -10.98 19.07 14.76
CA THR A 455 -9.98 18.81 15.85
C THR A 455 -8.86 19.86 15.93
N SER A 456 -7.83 19.67 16.74
CA SER A 456 -6.58 20.44 16.66
C SER A 456 -5.69 20.14 15.43
N PRO A 457 -5.13 21.19 14.78
CA PRO A 457 -4.31 21.13 13.58
C PRO A 457 -2.82 20.90 13.86
N MET A 458 -2.01 21.05 12.82
CA MET A 458 -0.64 20.55 12.81
C MET A 458 0.38 21.68 12.76
N ASN A 459 1.44 21.60 13.55
CA ASN A 459 2.31 22.73 13.85
C ASN A 459 3.15 23.33 12.66
N ILE A 460 3.05 22.85 11.38
CA ILE A 460 3.60 23.39 10.08
C ILE A 460 2.93 22.58 8.90
N GLY A 461 2.61 23.04 7.66
CA GLY A 461 1.69 22.34 6.67
C GLY A 461 2.14 21.65 5.33
N ARG A 462 1.60 20.41 4.90
CA ARG A 462 1.95 19.02 4.21
C ARG A 462 2.19 18.71 2.67
N ALA A 463 2.87 17.56 2.39
CA ALA A 463 2.88 16.42 1.45
C ALA A 463 2.46 15.05 2.11
N LEU A 464 2.12 14.03 1.32
CA LEU A 464 2.32 12.57 1.42
C LEU A 464 2.23 11.66 2.74
N HIS A 465 2.07 12.08 4.03
CA HIS A 465 2.11 11.40 5.43
C HIS A 465 1.78 9.89 5.93
N SER A 466 1.40 9.58 7.23
CA SER A 466 1.21 8.21 7.88
C SER A 466 -0.22 7.75 8.15
N ALA A 467 -0.43 6.45 8.43
CA ALA A 467 -1.32 6.13 9.54
C ALA A 467 -1.07 4.76 10.17
N THR A 468 -0.68 4.81 11.44
CA THR A 468 -0.31 3.68 12.30
C THR A 468 -0.58 4.05 13.76
N LEU A 469 -0.18 3.20 14.69
CA LEU A 469 -1.09 2.62 15.67
C LEU A 469 -0.48 1.80 16.84
N LEU A 470 -0.48 2.36 18.05
CA LEU A 470 -0.17 1.70 19.35
C LEU A 470 -1.25 0.68 19.75
N SER A 471 -0.95 -0.62 19.85
CA SER A 471 -1.94 -1.70 20.14
C SER A 471 -3.00 -1.38 21.21
N SER A 472 -2.68 -0.64 22.27
CA SER A 472 -3.62 -0.32 23.36
C SER A 472 -4.30 1.06 23.29
N GLY A 473 -4.07 1.88 22.24
CA GLY A 473 -4.97 3.01 21.95
C GLY A 473 -4.47 4.22 21.15
N LEU A 474 -3.35 4.17 20.42
CA LEU A 474 -2.54 5.40 20.12
C LEU A 474 -1.67 5.37 18.82
N VAL A 475 -0.60 6.20 18.66
CA VAL A 475 -0.09 6.87 17.41
C VAL A 475 1.42 7.37 17.41
N LEU A 476 1.89 8.14 16.39
CA LEU A 476 3.20 8.79 16.03
C LEU A 476 3.05 9.58 14.69
N ILE A 477 4.10 10.21 14.11
CA ILE A 477 4.19 10.80 12.76
C ILE A 477 5.67 10.80 12.26
N ALA A 478 5.87 10.62 10.95
CA ALA A 478 7.05 10.60 10.08
C ALA A 478 7.15 11.59 8.89
N GLY A 479 8.32 11.62 8.19
CA GLY A 479 8.58 12.43 6.97
C GLY A 479 9.64 13.55 7.05
N GLY A 480 9.77 14.44 6.04
CA GLY A 480 8.73 15.26 5.38
C GLY A 480 8.95 15.80 3.94
N ALA A 481 7.99 16.45 3.26
CA ALA A 481 8.13 16.96 1.87
C ALA A 481 7.81 18.46 1.81
N ILE A 482 8.42 19.27 2.71
CA ILE A 482 8.15 20.68 3.05
C ILE A 482 7.84 21.59 1.86
N GLN A 483 7.09 22.67 2.16
CA GLN A 483 6.52 23.60 1.20
C GLN A 483 7.57 24.00 0.16
N GLY A 484 7.38 23.53 -1.08
CA GLY A 484 8.42 23.50 -2.12
C GLY A 484 8.83 22.09 -2.56
N GLY A 485 8.25 21.03 -1.97
CA GLY A 485 8.55 19.63 -2.25
C GLY A 485 9.79 19.07 -1.53
N ASP A 486 10.39 19.82 -0.60
CA ASP A 486 11.68 19.55 0.04
C ASP A 486 11.65 18.39 1.03
N GLU A 487 12.64 17.51 1.08
CA GLU A 487 12.69 16.53 2.17
C GLU A 487 12.82 17.14 3.59
N THR A 488 12.30 16.47 4.62
CA THR A 488 12.61 16.75 6.04
C THR A 488 12.63 15.48 6.91
N GLU A 489 12.93 15.60 8.21
CA GLU A 489 13.51 14.55 9.05
C GLU A 489 12.80 14.15 10.40
N THR A 490 11.50 14.44 10.64
CA THR A 490 11.22 15.40 11.77
C THR A 490 9.84 15.25 12.65
N ALA A 491 9.63 14.36 13.71
CA ALA A 491 8.48 13.61 14.46
C ALA A 491 7.27 14.21 15.31
N GLU A 492 5.99 13.69 15.29
CA GLU A 492 4.78 14.14 16.12
C GLU A 492 3.96 13.10 16.92
N LEU A 493 3.16 13.62 17.86
CA LEU A 493 2.12 13.00 18.69
C LEU A 493 0.88 12.38 18.00
N PHE A 494 0.01 11.59 18.71
CA PHE A 494 -1.48 11.69 18.62
C PHE A 494 -2.41 10.90 19.61
N ASP A 495 -3.45 11.52 20.20
CA ASP A 495 -4.36 11.03 21.27
C ASP A 495 -5.78 10.54 20.82
N PRO A 496 -6.45 9.65 21.59
CA PRO A 496 -7.91 9.54 21.72
C PRO A 496 -8.58 10.30 22.90
N PHE A 497 -7.92 11.22 23.60
CA PHE A 497 -8.48 11.77 24.85
C PHE A 497 -8.26 13.28 25.11
N SER A 498 -7.74 14.07 24.16
CA SER A 498 -7.38 15.48 24.49
C SER A 498 -7.52 16.54 23.38
N GLU A 499 -6.58 17.52 23.25
CA GLU A 499 -6.54 18.59 22.22
C GLU A 499 -5.13 19.20 21.91
N SER A 500 -4.40 19.81 22.88
CA SER A 500 -3.25 20.75 22.63
C SER A 500 -1.81 20.35 23.08
N PHE A 501 -0.77 20.69 22.27
CA PHE A 501 0.56 20.03 22.20
C PHE A 501 1.81 20.59 22.93
N ALA A 502 2.85 19.73 23.13
CA ALA A 502 4.29 20.11 23.03
C ALA A 502 5.36 18.99 22.68
N TYR A 503 5.59 18.62 21.40
CA TYR A 503 6.94 18.33 20.81
C TYR A 503 7.83 17.09 21.19
N THR A 504 9.12 17.10 20.74
CA THR A 504 10.15 16.01 20.67
C THR A 504 11.61 16.45 20.94
N GLY A 505 12.57 15.52 20.76
CA GLY A 505 14.01 15.76 20.60
C GLY A 505 14.52 15.91 19.13
N PRO A 506 15.83 15.68 18.88
CA PRO A 506 16.54 15.90 17.61
C PRO A 506 16.63 14.64 16.71
N MET A 507 16.76 14.85 15.39
CA MET A 507 16.49 13.82 14.36
C MET A 507 17.18 14.11 13.01
N THR A 508 17.37 13.08 12.14
CA THR A 508 18.74 12.97 11.58
C THR A 508 18.99 12.97 10.06
N LEU A 509 18.22 12.41 9.11
CA LEU A 509 18.32 12.82 7.68
C LEU A 509 16.98 12.68 6.97
N LYS A 510 16.81 13.57 5.99
CA LYS A 510 15.56 14.07 5.45
C LYS A 510 15.01 13.25 4.29
N ARG A 511 13.85 12.66 4.49
CA ARG A 511 13.24 11.77 3.53
C ARG A 511 11.91 12.38 3.00
N LYS A 512 11.13 11.81 2.04
CA LYS A 512 9.74 12.28 1.68
C LYS A 512 8.61 11.34 1.16
N ARG A 513 8.77 10.02 1.01
CA ARG A 513 7.81 9.20 0.20
C ARG A 513 8.01 7.69 0.45
N HIS A 514 7.38 6.99 1.43
CA HIS A 514 7.86 5.69 1.96
C HIS A 514 6.86 4.56 2.36
N ARG A 515 7.35 3.30 2.61
CA ARG A 515 6.72 2.23 3.45
C ARG A 515 7.52 1.54 4.59
N THR A 516 6.87 0.76 5.46
CA THR A 516 7.42 0.03 6.64
C THR A 516 6.40 -1.05 7.07
N ASN A 517 6.57 -1.65 8.26
CA ASN A 517 5.44 -2.15 9.06
C ASN A 517 5.39 -1.51 10.46
N LEU A 518 5.86 -2.29 11.43
CA LEU A 518 5.67 -2.37 12.88
C LEU A 518 5.79 -3.87 13.21
N LEU A 519 5.90 -4.26 14.48
CA LEU A 519 6.62 -5.48 14.86
C LEU A 519 5.87 -6.45 15.79
N LEU A 520 6.52 -7.50 16.29
CA LEU A 520 5.99 -8.32 17.40
C LEU A 520 6.69 -8.02 18.74
N ASP A 521 7.93 -7.50 18.79
CA ASP A 521 8.60 -7.12 20.06
C ASP A 521 8.70 -5.60 20.26
N ASN A 522 8.01 -4.84 19.38
CA ASN A 522 7.31 -3.58 19.71
C ASN A 522 7.66 -2.19 19.10
N THR A 523 8.07 -2.06 17.83
CA THR A 523 8.72 -0.81 17.29
C THR A 523 8.79 -0.68 15.73
N VAL A 524 9.41 0.27 14.98
CA VAL A 524 10.46 1.32 15.21
C VAL A 524 11.41 1.51 14.01
N LEU A 525 10.89 1.45 12.78
CA LEU A 525 11.62 1.39 11.50
C LEU A 525 10.84 2.13 10.41
N VAL A 526 11.11 3.34 9.92
CA VAL A 526 12.39 4.02 9.61
C VAL A 526 13.35 3.29 8.64
N THR A 527 12.83 2.41 7.79
CA THR A 527 13.62 1.54 6.88
C THR A 527 14.19 2.31 5.65
N GLY A 528 14.74 1.72 4.59
CA GLY A 528 15.64 2.34 3.60
C GLY A 528 15.08 3.19 2.44
N GLY A 529 15.95 4.04 1.87
CA GLY A 529 15.89 4.80 0.62
C GLY A 529 16.39 6.25 0.35
N ALA A 530 15.51 7.28 0.34
CA ALA A 530 15.71 8.66 -0.20
C ALA A 530 16.04 9.91 0.63
N ALA A 531 16.42 10.95 -0.12
CA ALA A 531 16.44 12.40 0.15
C ALA A 531 16.65 13.11 -1.21
N THR A 532 17.23 14.31 -1.16
CA THR A 532 18.03 14.90 -2.24
C THR A 532 19.51 14.52 -2.17
N ALA A 533 20.17 14.44 -3.32
CA ALA A 533 21.60 14.13 -3.49
C ALA A 533 22.55 15.21 -2.97
N ASN A 534 22.93 15.15 -1.69
CA ASN A 534 24.09 15.82 -1.08
C ASN A 534 24.34 17.29 -1.54
N SER A 535 25.56 17.82 -1.37
CA SER A 535 25.86 19.25 -1.51
C SER A 535 26.10 19.72 -2.95
N GLN A 536 25.70 18.93 -3.95
CA GLN A 536 25.90 19.21 -5.39
C GLN A 536 24.59 19.42 -6.19
N GLY A 537 23.41 19.23 -5.59
CA GLY A 537 22.14 19.75 -6.13
C GLY A 537 21.48 18.93 -7.25
N GLY A 538 21.28 17.62 -7.07
CA GLY A 538 20.70 16.73 -8.08
C GLY A 538 19.54 15.82 -7.63
N GLY A 539 18.32 16.37 -7.47
CA GLY A 539 17.03 15.66 -7.57
C GLY A 539 16.65 14.57 -6.53
N ASP A 540 15.56 13.84 -6.85
CA ASP A 540 14.90 12.74 -6.10
C ASP A 540 15.21 11.28 -6.66
N GLY A 541 16.23 10.49 -6.21
CA GLY A 541 16.42 9.05 -6.67
C GLY A 541 17.64 8.16 -6.19
N PRO A 542 17.81 6.84 -6.47
CA PRO A 542 19.00 5.95 -6.22
C PRO A 542 19.70 5.44 -4.89
N THR A 543 19.20 5.55 -3.65
CA THR A 543 19.84 5.14 -2.34
C THR A 543 21.25 5.63 -1.92
N ASP A 544 21.46 5.58 -0.59
CA ASP A 544 22.72 5.38 0.13
C ASP A 544 22.47 4.71 1.52
N MET A 545 22.29 5.47 2.62
CA MET A 545 22.60 5.08 4.03
C MET A 545 21.45 5.23 5.08
N ALA A 546 21.29 4.49 6.21
CA ALA A 546 20.15 4.75 7.15
C ALA A 546 20.32 4.64 8.71
N GLU A 547 19.42 3.93 9.44
CA GLU A 547 18.83 4.35 10.76
C GLU A 547 17.74 3.33 11.57
N THR A 548 17.03 3.06 13.82
CA THR A 548 15.87 2.62 14.74
C THR A 548 15.39 3.57 15.86
N TYR A 549 14.26 3.19 16.49
CA TYR A 549 13.88 3.52 17.89
C TYR A 549 12.80 2.59 18.52
N ASN A 550 12.70 2.41 19.85
CA ASN A 550 11.56 1.72 20.53
C ASN A 550 10.71 2.69 21.36
N PRO A 551 9.37 2.66 21.30
CA PRO A 551 8.39 3.59 21.88
C PRO A 551 8.44 3.98 23.37
N THR A 552 9.54 3.68 24.07
CA THR A 552 9.77 3.83 25.50
C THR A 552 10.85 4.87 25.92
N SER A 553 11.88 5.32 25.13
CA SER A 553 13.11 5.99 25.71
C SER A 553 13.60 7.47 25.37
N ALA A 554 14.85 7.73 24.90
CA ALA A 554 15.60 9.04 24.89
C ALA A 554 15.79 9.92 23.59
N THR A 555 16.58 9.56 22.54
CA THR A 555 16.86 10.17 21.16
C THR A 555 17.45 9.20 20.02
N PHE A 556 16.66 8.58 19.10
CA PHE A 556 16.95 7.67 17.91
C PHE A 556 18.39 7.08 17.55
N THR A 557 18.59 5.77 17.18
CA THR A 557 19.90 4.97 17.10
C THR A 557 20.63 4.78 15.72
N MET A 558 21.69 3.94 15.45
CA MET A 558 22.61 3.90 14.21
C MET A 558 22.84 2.49 13.48
N VAL A 559 23.43 2.39 12.26
CA VAL A 559 23.48 1.25 11.25
C VAL A 559 24.82 0.90 10.49
N GLU A 560 24.80 -0.16 9.64
CA GLU A 560 25.48 -0.33 8.30
C GLU A 560 24.53 -1.05 7.27
N HIS A 561 24.98 -1.48 6.06
CA HIS A 561 24.28 -1.42 4.74
C HIS A 561 24.33 -2.67 3.79
N MET A 562 24.81 -2.49 2.56
CA MET A 562 24.72 -3.32 1.36
C MET A 562 25.56 -2.65 0.26
N ASN A 563 25.69 -3.33 -0.88
CA ASN A 563 26.32 -2.84 -2.10
C ASN A 563 25.57 -1.64 -2.77
N VAL A 564 24.45 -1.81 -3.51
CA VAL A 564 23.90 -0.73 -4.38
C VAL A 564 22.35 -0.70 -4.56
N ALA A 565 21.61 -0.12 -3.61
CA ALA A 565 20.38 0.69 -3.84
C ALA A 565 18.99 0.11 -4.23
N ARG A 566 17.86 0.68 -3.72
CA ARG A 566 16.47 0.57 -4.25
C ARG A 566 15.65 1.91 -4.41
N ALA A 567 14.28 2.03 -4.18
CA ALA A 567 13.35 3.22 -4.48
C ALA A 567 11.74 3.17 -4.41
N GLU A 568 11.02 3.24 -3.26
CA GLU A 568 9.71 3.97 -3.02
C GLU A 568 8.54 3.63 -1.99
N HIS A 569 8.24 2.50 -1.32
CA HIS A 569 8.14 1.08 -1.68
C HIS A 569 7.01 0.37 -0.82
N ASP A 570 7.04 -0.93 -0.40
CA ASP A 570 6.06 -1.61 0.50
C ASP A 570 6.44 -2.94 1.16
N ALA A 571 5.85 -3.13 2.38
CA ALA A 571 5.57 -4.39 3.06
C ALA A 571 4.12 -4.63 3.54
N THR A 572 3.76 -5.91 3.82
CA THR A 572 3.26 -6.25 5.18
C THR A 572 3.44 -7.71 5.69
N LEU A 573 3.47 -7.92 7.02
CA LEU A 573 3.27 -9.15 7.84
C LEU A 573 4.04 -10.46 7.50
N LEU A 574 4.90 -10.89 8.45
CA LEU A 574 5.69 -12.13 8.77
C LEU A 574 5.04 -13.37 9.45
N LEU A 575 5.61 -14.60 9.45
CA LEU A 575 5.14 -15.76 10.28
C LEU A 575 6.26 -16.46 11.10
N ASP A 576 7.56 -16.32 10.78
CA ASP A 576 8.68 -16.60 11.72
C ASP A 576 9.81 -15.51 11.61
N GLY A 577 11.12 -15.83 11.66
CA GLY A 577 12.28 -14.91 11.59
C GLY A 577 12.49 -14.09 10.29
N THR A 578 11.40 -13.86 9.60
CA THR A 578 11.23 -13.79 8.16
C THR A 578 11.81 -12.70 7.24
N ALA A 579 12.40 -11.59 7.69
CA ALA A 579 12.21 -10.30 6.94
C ALA A 579 13.00 -10.12 5.65
N LEU A 580 12.38 -9.41 4.68
CA LEU A 580 12.83 -9.32 3.29
C LEU A 580 12.28 -8.10 2.53
N ILE A 581 13.06 -7.44 1.64
CA ILE A 581 12.77 -6.13 1.04
C ILE A 581 13.24 -5.93 -0.42
N THR A 582 12.50 -5.20 -1.23
CA THR A 582 11.71 -5.83 -2.29
C THR A 582 12.02 -5.42 -3.75
N GLY A 583 13.26 -5.55 -4.23
CA GLY A 583 13.51 -5.76 -5.68
C GLY A 583 13.60 -4.49 -6.54
N GLY A 584 13.51 -4.58 -7.88
CA GLY A 584 12.74 -3.61 -8.66
C GLY A 584 13.39 -2.55 -9.58
N THR A 585 13.65 -2.74 -10.87
CA THR A 585 14.33 -1.76 -11.74
C THR A 585 14.36 -2.19 -13.21
N SER A 586 14.53 -1.35 -14.24
CA SER A 586 15.40 -0.18 -14.44
C SER A 586 16.90 -0.51 -14.43
N ALA A 587 17.22 -1.76 -14.12
CA ALA A 587 18.51 -2.42 -14.07
C ALA A 587 18.22 -3.91 -13.85
N ALA A 588 17.80 -4.58 -14.91
CA ALA A 588 17.71 -6.04 -14.97
C ALA A 588 18.86 -6.78 -14.24
N ALA A 589 18.66 -8.04 -13.80
CA ALA A 589 19.63 -8.96 -13.18
C ALA A 589 20.42 -8.44 -11.96
N ALA A 590 19.73 -8.06 -10.86
CA ALA A 590 20.37 -7.95 -9.54
C ALA A 590 19.39 -8.02 -8.32
N PRO A 591 19.86 -8.38 -7.10
CA PRO A 591 19.09 -9.04 -6.03
C PRO A 591 17.81 -8.39 -5.44
N THR A 592 17.23 -9.04 -4.42
CA THR A 592 15.93 -8.89 -3.73
C THR A 592 16.21 -9.21 -2.26
N ASP A 593 16.00 -8.32 -1.29
CA ASP A 593 16.70 -8.42 0.01
C ASP A 593 16.07 -9.27 1.07
N LEU A 594 16.85 -9.81 2.00
CA LEU A 594 16.36 -10.60 3.13
C LEU A 594 17.35 -10.66 4.30
N TYR A 595 16.86 -10.96 5.50
CA TYR A 595 17.70 -11.45 6.58
C TYR A 595 16.98 -12.19 7.73
N GLN A 596 17.09 -11.62 8.93
CA GLN A 596 16.61 -11.91 10.25
C GLN A 596 16.90 -10.63 11.08
N PRO A 597 16.06 -10.19 12.02
CA PRO A 597 16.29 -8.90 12.70
C PRO A 597 16.63 -8.96 14.19
N ALA A 598 16.76 -10.16 14.77
CA ALA A 598 17.46 -10.34 16.03
C ALA A 598 18.99 -10.01 15.97
N THR A 599 19.60 -9.80 14.79
CA THR A 599 20.96 -10.33 14.53
C THR A 599 22.17 -9.38 14.33
N GLN A 600 22.53 -8.96 13.10
CA GLN A 600 23.92 -8.62 12.70
C GLN A 600 24.34 -9.02 11.25
N SER A 601 23.47 -9.64 10.45
CA SER A 601 23.71 -10.14 9.07
C SER A 601 22.34 -10.51 8.47
N PHE A 602 21.99 -10.77 7.20
CA PHE A 602 22.50 -10.84 5.81
C PHE A 602 23.69 -11.72 5.36
N SER A 603 23.43 -12.60 4.37
CA SER A 603 24.41 -13.48 3.70
C SER A 603 24.30 -13.69 2.15
N ALA A 604 23.25 -13.22 1.42
CA ALA A 604 23.04 -12.92 -0.05
C ALA A 604 23.85 -13.56 -1.23
N VAL A 605 23.38 -13.66 -2.50
CA VAL A 605 22.26 -13.04 -3.29
C VAL A 605 22.44 -13.22 -4.85
N GLY A 606 21.48 -12.80 -5.69
CA GLY A 606 21.42 -12.99 -7.17
C GLY A 606 20.75 -11.87 -8.04
N THR A 607 19.41 -11.90 -8.31
CA THR A 607 18.78 -11.42 -9.60
C THR A 607 17.36 -10.72 -9.45
N MET A 608 16.34 -10.63 -10.38
CA MET A 608 14.94 -10.12 -10.06
C MET A 608 13.63 -10.48 -10.89
N VAL A 609 12.68 -11.30 -10.35
CA VAL A 609 11.52 -12.08 -10.96
C VAL A 609 10.69 -11.28 -11.93
N THR A 610 9.91 -10.36 -11.40
CA THR A 610 9.30 -9.37 -12.23
C THR A 610 8.92 -8.19 -11.42
N THR A 611 9.24 -7.11 -12.06
CA THR A 611 10.10 -6.19 -11.38
C THR A 611 9.29 -4.92 -11.42
N ARG A 612 8.94 -4.49 -10.21
CA ARG A 612 7.57 -4.04 -9.92
C ARG A 612 7.35 -2.53 -9.54
N SER A 613 6.53 -1.92 -8.63
CA SER A 613 6.57 -0.45 -8.16
C SER A 613 5.25 0.20 -7.62
N ARG A 614 5.28 1.47 -7.14
CA ARG A 614 4.29 2.28 -6.39
C ARG A 614 3.20 1.44 -5.70
N HIS A 615 3.60 0.46 -4.88
CA HIS A 615 2.70 -0.59 -4.42
C HIS A 615 2.52 -0.68 -2.89
N VAL A 616 1.54 -1.44 -2.35
CA VAL A 616 1.30 -1.77 -0.90
C VAL A 616 1.08 -3.30 -0.68
N ALA A 617 1.14 -3.97 0.48
CA ALA A 617 0.89 -5.44 0.52
C ALA A 617 0.15 -6.02 1.69
N LEU A 618 -0.22 -7.30 1.54
CA LEU A 618 -1.12 -8.00 2.40
C LEU A 618 -0.84 -9.46 2.57
N ARG A 619 -1.05 -9.81 3.85
CA ARG A 619 -1.10 -11.13 4.43
C ARG A 619 -2.50 -11.43 4.95
N LEU A 620 -2.63 -12.58 5.64
CA LEU A 620 -3.89 -13.07 6.16
C LEU A 620 -4.00 -13.34 7.67
N THR A 621 -5.25 -13.60 8.04
CA THR A 621 -5.74 -14.40 9.18
C THR A 621 -6.50 -15.67 8.71
N ASN A 622 -6.79 -15.77 7.40
CA ASN A 622 -7.67 -16.75 6.77
C ASN A 622 -7.02 -18.14 6.58
N ARG A 623 -7.84 -19.20 6.69
CA ARG A 623 -7.39 -20.59 6.82
C ARG A 623 -7.99 -21.56 5.79
N LYS A 624 -8.88 -21.10 4.90
CA LYS A 624 -9.81 -21.99 4.17
C LYS A 624 -9.21 -22.96 3.12
N TRP A 625 -8.00 -22.75 2.60
CA TRP A 625 -7.48 -23.57 1.48
C TRP A 625 -6.02 -24.08 1.60
N ASN A 626 -5.54 -24.20 2.85
CA ASN A 626 -4.76 -25.38 3.30
C ASN A 626 -3.30 -25.57 2.83
N SER A 627 -3.08 -26.40 1.80
CA SER A 627 -1.77 -26.97 1.45
C SER A 627 -0.79 -25.94 0.92
N LEU A 628 -1.33 -24.80 0.50
CA LEU A 628 -0.61 -23.59 0.17
C LEU A 628 -1.06 -22.42 1.08
N MET A 629 -1.65 -22.69 2.26
CA MET A 629 -2.42 -21.72 3.07
C MET A 629 -1.72 -20.37 3.18
N GLY A 630 -2.33 -19.37 2.57
CA GLY A 630 -1.98 -17.99 2.83
C GLY A 630 -0.65 -17.49 2.29
N LYS A 631 -0.06 -18.18 1.30
CA LYS A 631 1.16 -17.85 0.55
C LYS A 631 1.05 -16.55 -0.29
N VAL A 632 2.18 -15.89 -0.56
CA VAL A 632 2.38 -14.41 -0.76
C VAL A 632 1.92 -13.70 -2.04
N LEU A 633 1.36 -12.48 -1.92
CA LEU A 633 0.96 -11.66 -3.08
C LEU A 633 1.74 -10.33 -3.33
N ILE A 634 1.52 -9.77 -4.54
CA ILE A 634 1.63 -8.39 -5.08
C ILE A 634 0.39 -8.07 -5.94
N VAL A 635 -0.04 -6.85 -6.34
CA VAL A 635 -1.03 -6.73 -7.45
C VAL A 635 -0.79 -5.71 -8.61
N GLY A 636 0.36 -5.73 -9.33
CA GLY A 636 0.37 -5.19 -10.71
C GLY A 636 1.66 -4.61 -11.32
N GLY A 637 1.63 -3.79 -12.42
CA GLY A 637 2.43 -2.53 -12.64
C GLY A 637 3.15 -2.10 -14.00
N ALA A 638 4.00 -1.05 -14.12
CA ALA A 638 4.85 -0.54 -15.24
C ALA A 638 6.32 -1.00 -15.44
N ILE A 639 6.84 -0.81 -16.67
CA ILE A 639 8.21 -0.44 -17.03
C ILE A 639 8.45 1.04 -17.36
N THR A 640 7.76 1.98 -16.72
CA THR A 640 8.10 3.41 -16.79
C THR A 640 7.75 4.16 -15.50
N GLY A 641 8.48 5.24 -15.28
CA GLY A 641 8.28 6.24 -14.24
C GLY A 641 8.62 7.59 -14.84
N GLY A 642 7.58 8.23 -15.35
CA GLY A 642 7.57 9.67 -15.46
C GLY A 642 7.08 10.28 -14.14
N PRO A 643 6.64 11.55 -14.17
CA PRO A 643 5.89 12.11 -13.07
C PRO A 643 4.59 11.34 -12.84
N ILE A 644 4.18 11.28 -11.57
CA ILE A 644 2.98 10.59 -11.02
C ILE A 644 1.68 10.93 -11.78
N PHE A 645 1.66 12.05 -12.51
CA PHE A 645 0.61 12.41 -13.45
C PHE A 645 1.21 12.66 -14.84
N GLY A 646 0.71 11.94 -15.86
CA GLY A 646 0.93 12.26 -17.29
C GLY A 646 2.10 11.55 -18.00
N GLY A 647 3.06 10.96 -17.27
CA GLY A 647 4.18 10.20 -17.85
C GLY A 647 3.75 9.05 -18.78
N ALA A 648 4.63 8.60 -19.68
CA ALA A 648 4.35 7.63 -20.76
C ALA A 648 4.05 6.18 -20.29
N GLU A 649 3.71 6.02 -19.03
CA GLU A 649 3.34 4.78 -18.38
C GLU A 649 1.92 4.33 -18.87
N GLN A 650 1.66 3.03 -19.15
CA GLN A 650 0.37 2.45 -19.60
C GLN A 650 -0.46 1.82 -18.45
N ALA A 651 -1.09 0.63 -18.54
CA ALA A 651 -1.28 -0.25 -17.37
C ALA A 651 -1.03 -1.76 -17.58
N LEU A 652 -0.97 -2.58 -16.50
CA LEU A 652 -0.58 -4.00 -16.48
C LEU A 652 -1.60 -4.87 -15.75
N ASP A 653 -1.39 -6.17 -15.55
CA ASP A 653 -2.42 -7.08 -15.04
C ASP A 653 -1.95 -8.28 -14.19
N SER A 654 -0.87 -8.94 -14.60
CA SER A 654 -0.54 -10.36 -14.44
C SER A 654 0.46 -10.71 -13.31
N VAL A 655 0.79 -12.00 -13.13
CA VAL A 655 1.00 -12.59 -11.80
C VAL A 655 2.15 -13.54 -11.56
N GLU A 656 2.76 -13.29 -10.41
CA GLU A 656 3.35 -14.30 -9.56
C GLU A 656 3.39 -13.85 -8.08
N LEU A 657 3.61 -14.88 -7.26
CA LEU A 657 3.46 -15.06 -5.81
C LEU A 657 4.80 -15.66 -5.31
N TYR A 658 4.92 -16.10 -4.05
CA TYR A 658 6.11 -16.70 -3.42
C TYR A 658 5.75 -17.90 -2.50
N ASP A 659 6.74 -18.61 -1.96
CA ASP A 659 6.63 -19.88 -1.19
C ASP A 659 7.44 -19.80 0.14
N PRO A 660 7.11 -20.53 1.23
CA PRO A 660 7.69 -20.30 2.57
C PRO A 660 9.10 -20.84 2.73
N ALA A 661 9.44 -21.80 1.88
CA ALA A 661 10.46 -22.76 2.17
C ALA A 661 11.47 -22.91 1.03
N THR A 662 11.28 -22.20 -0.10
CA THR A 662 11.68 -22.76 -1.41
C THR A 662 12.72 -21.99 -2.22
N GLY A 663 12.43 -21.58 -3.47
CA GLY A 663 13.48 -21.20 -4.44
C GLY A 663 13.19 -20.06 -5.41
N GLN A 664 12.02 -19.83 -6.03
CA GLN A 664 11.03 -20.80 -6.45
C GLN A 664 9.61 -20.14 -6.58
N PHE A 665 9.39 -19.16 -7.46
CA PHE A 665 8.13 -18.46 -7.75
C PHE A 665 7.56 -19.00 -9.07
N SER A 666 6.24 -19.05 -9.18
CA SER A 666 5.43 -19.63 -10.26
C SER A 666 4.89 -18.58 -11.25
N LEU A 667 3.82 -18.83 -12.03
CA LEU A 667 3.05 -17.87 -12.85
C LEU A 667 1.62 -18.37 -13.20
N PHE A 668 0.61 -17.49 -13.24
CA PHE A 668 -0.78 -17.80 -12.82
C PHE A 668 -1.72 -18.55 -13.93
N ALA A 669 -2.57 -17.97 -14.84
CA ALA A 669 -3.95 -18.23 -15.45
C ALA A 669 -5.30 -17.38 -15.18
N THR A 670 -5.48 -16.10 -15.64
CA THR A 670 -6.69 -15.30 -16.03
C THR A 670 -7.47 -14.29 -15.07
N MET A 671 -7.49 -12.94 -15.28
CA MET A 671 -8.43 -11.87 -14.76
C MET A 671 -8.50 -10.65 -15.70
N THR A 672 -9.54 -9.84 -15.56
CA THR A 672 -10.02 -8.68 -16.31
C THR A 672 -9.12 -7.52 -16.78
N VAL A 673 -8.52 -6.64 -15.93
CA VAL A 673 -7.97 -5.29 -16.30
C VAL A 673 -7.20 -4.51 -15.20
N ALA A 674 -6.55 -3.39 -15.57
CA ALA A 674 -5.18 -3.04 -15.18
C ALA A 674 -4.89 -2.04 -14.03
N ARG A 675 -5.26 -2.40 -12.81
CA ARG A 675 -5.37 -1.53 -11.62
C ARG A 675 -4.04 -0.68 -11.20
N GLN A 676 -3.87 0.66 -11.10
CA GLN A 676 -2.62 1.48 -10.72
C GLN A 676 -2.52 2.20 -9.31
N ASN A 677 -1.40 2.13 -8.56
CA ASN A 677 -0.97 3.01 -7.42
C ASN A 677 -1.80 2.81 -6.13
N HIS A 678 -1.99 1.56 -5.69
CA HIS A 678 -3.26 1.19 -5.07
C HIS A 678 -3.21 0.52 -3.69
N THR A 679 -4.22 -0.26 -3.27
CA THR A 679 -4.35 -0.77 -1.88
C THR A 679 -4.93 -2.19 -1.83
N ALA A 680 -5.34 -2.69 -0.65
CA ALA A 680 -6.02 -3.97 -0.39
C ALA A 680 -6.20 -4.25 1.09
N THR A 681 -7.14 -5.15 1.41
CA THR A 681 -7.14 -5.84 2.70
C THR A 681 -7.53 -7.33 2.57
N GLU A 682 -7.73 -8.07 3.67
CA GLU A 682 -7.96 -9.54 3.74
C GLU A 682 -9.22 -9.91 4.60
N LEU A 683 -9.85 -11.09 4.42
CA LEU A 683 -11.25 -11.34 4.84
C LEU A 683 -11.52 -12.00 6.20
N ARG A 684 -10.59 -12.76 6.79
CA ARG A 684 -10.88 -13.93 7.66
C ARG A 684 -11.59 -15.10 6.94
N ASP A 685 -12.62 -14.83 6.12
CA ASP A 685 -13.46 -15.85 5.46
C ASP A 685 -12.96 -16.32 4.07
N GLY A 686 -12.91 -15.48 3.02
CA GLY A 686 -12.25 -15.83 1.75
C GLY A 686 -12.63 -15.00 0.52
N ARG A 687 -11.71 -14.10 0.10
CA ARG A 687 -11.52 -13.52 -1.26
C ARG A 687 -10.59 -12.28 -1.22
N ILE A 688 -11.03 -11.08 -1.67
CA ILE A 688 -10.12 -10.12 -2.33
C ILE A 688 -10.24 -8.58 -2.01
N LEU A 689 -11.40 -7.90 -2.18
CA LEU A 689 -11.69 -6.44 -2.37
C LEU A 689 -10.61 -5.48 -2.93
N VAL A 690 -11.01 -4.63 -3.92
CA VAL A 690 -10.34 -4.01 -5.11
C VAL A 690 -10.22 -2.45 -5.38
N THR A 691 -11.27 -1.58 -5.56
CA THR A 691 -11.19 -0.10 -5.24
C THR A 691 -11.58 1.15 -6.15
N GLY A 692 -10.63 1.78 -6.91
CA GLY A 692 -10.58 3.17 -7.55
C GLY A 692 -9.85 3.46 -8.92
N GLY A 693 -9.21 4.60 -9.25
CA GLY A 693 -8.81 4.96 -10.65
C GLY A 693 -7.75 6.06 -11.04
N VAL A 694 -6.53 5.75 -11.57
CA VAL A 694 -5.84 6.52 -12.65
C VAL A 694 -5.28 5.67 -13.79
N SER A 695 -5.78 5.95 -14.99
CA SER A 695 -5.13 5.63 -16.26
C SER A 695 -4.71 6.93 -16.95
N ARG A 696 -4.99 7.13 -18.24
CA ARG A 696 -4.66 8.37 -18.98
C ARG A 696 -5.75 8.64 -20.06
N PRO A 697 -6.29 9.87 -20.25
CA PRO A 697 -6.02 11.12 -19.54
C PRO A 697 -7.21 11.78 -18.76
N ILE A 698 -8.45 11.24 -18.81
CA ILE A 698 -9.70 11.97 -18.47
C ILE A 698 -10.53 11.25 -17.38
N VAL A 699 -10.99 11.97 -16.35
CA VAL A 699 -11.00 11.44 -14.97
C VAL A 699 -12.26 10.66 -14.57
N SER A 700 -12.13 9.41 -14.07
CA SER A 700 -13.21 8.41 -14.21
C SER A 700 -13.19 7.12 -13.32
N ALA A 701 -14.13 6.15 -13.46
CA ALA A 701 -14.50 5.28 -12.33
C ALA A 701 -15.25 3.92 -12.58
N THR A 702 -14.70 2.71 -12.26
CA THR A 702 -15.29 1.36 -12.56
C THR A 702 -14.81 0.15 -11.70
N ALA A 703 -15.50 -0.28 -10.63
CA ALA A 703 -15.12 -1.37 -9.68
C ALA A 703 -15.20 -2.84 -10.21
N GLU A 704 -14.86 -3.92 -9.49
CA GLU A 704 -14.96 -5.34 -9.96
C GLU A 704 -15.03 -6.37 -8.77
N LEU A 705 -15.29 -7.68 -8.92
CA LEU A 705 -14.79 -8.68 -7.95
C LEU A 705 -13.63 -9.54 -8.54
N VAL A 706 -12.58 -9.89 -7.76
CA VAL A 706 -11.49 -10.88 -8.05
C VAL A 706 -11.49 -12.05 -7.01
N THR A 707 -10.81 -13.19 -7.26
CA THR A 707 -10.83 -14.42 -6.41
C THR A 707 -9.44 -15.02 -6.17
N PRO A 708 -9.25 -16.01 -5.28
CA PRO A 708 -8.37 -17.17 -5.48
C PRO A 708 -9.01 -18.22 -6.39
#